data_AF-A0A080WGH3-F1
#
_entry.id   AF-A0A080WGH3-F1
#
_cell.length_a   1.000
_cell.length_b   1.000
_cell.length_c   1.000
_cell.angle_alpha   90.00
_cell.angle_beta   90.00
_cell.angle_gamma   90.00
#
_symmetry.space_group_name_H-M   'P 1'
#
loop_
_entity.id
_entity.type
_entity.pdbx_description
1 polymer ?
#
loop_
_entity_poly.entity_id
_entity_poly.type
_entity_poly.pdbx_seq_one_letter_code
_entity_poly.pdbx_strand_id
1 'polypeptide(L)'
;MIENYSDFAFTVALLLRRTFAVYPENIPGYTGDMAENDIRCFIEASISLQDNVPPDLKSLSHFQWRALVRDLKMVYRMRPLLLQSLKNHPGSLGAVLTDIWAQNTLFLGQMSNLQLLGGDEWAQLVINPTNQTKRQVVHFHFLEGHLLVDGEPLATLPANYRNAVILDRLFGNQRLQVYPSSLHGMSYVLPFEVKKQRIHIGFRDGKPFVRAESRRTLYEFLPYEIFGDRRSFDLPGSLVENCIHWLDLNSGTIKIRRKPDIWYDKDSYWEVDFYKRKARRRTVTLIDPHSQLFRLIANVFDGFEHPGYITIYQPASKNLSVELRRLELDFIVTKSGLLRCKQLNALIDMNQDAGTWYGLKSKLVLRDVIDNEQRSIIVPMGPLQCTKNGIHVSIFAENLGTYGRFFINTSLGRLDCPVEPWTLYAKAQFHAYTSFVLPDELTGRTGTEEAVHCLKSGYSQPWTTLNPGPLGTLQTIALLAPGRVYYPPGSKTVQHTTWNENLTPWIQHEIFSSLVEKILETERTLRQFGNKDIDQPEVRPASDDFLMIRAYRRGNTYQRPNAGFDDLPVVKDEIYKPRDRFQGSRSRSNVFEISSLVKNWSTNTGPHADLIRRMESWPTIGGYSTVFDKVLLSDMLDIQFDESWGSIVNFCRDSEEKNKYHLMMTMALMSFSNSADMEIIRTLLLFATIPSLKSLTPPNWIHYKHFCYNQQPSVVYLRRLINNCCAPYAGDERGFLPLNVKTRKRFEAAEKEHEKRVEANAIAFSEYIFAQWPCLEPRIQGMPDFPLLNVQLALKIILPDWSRLFQNSELSNYLAKVQATLVSGNFGKFEQFDCCIKSTSTEIFPTGFRGQDIPTLTGNLLRKACTLYTHESHPTKNAITTYKASREEGIRRVFTGSDNPTSLPSQSSGFTHILDLEEIIGKIKDSPSLVRQQYGHDLMTSLEALRSVKSANDIPIGEEFDESTIYTNIGSATQKVESHAEHLRSALNKNDLRFRWLHPAGLWPCMTMVSLLEPLRSTFKGEFGAGMKESLIALAVEIIHRQRFLRIKDAYLRRKYKVLGEEKNCIPHSNWDPSLHPDWLLFQIDADICIRPNQVEVAHATIAPSSHANSVLQMNMGQGKNSRVGIEQLRLLILEE
;
A
#
# COMPACT_ATOMS: atom_id res chain seq x y z
N MET A 1 20.07 8.15 -34.71
CA MET A 1 19.67 7.39 -35.92
C MET A 1 19.31 8.29 -37.12
N ILE A 2 18.74 9.49 -36.94
CA ILE A 2 18.33 10.38 -38.06
C ILE A 2 19.51 11.12 -38.73
N GLU A 3 20.56 11.49 -37.99
CA GLU A 3 21.76 12.19 -38.54
C GLU A 3 22.51 11.36 -39.60
N ASN A 4 22.46 10.02 -39.52
CA ASN A 4 23.13 9.17 -40.51
C ASN A 4 22.47 9.16 -41.90
N TYR A 5 21.18 9.54 -42.02
CA TYR A 5 20.46 9.48 -43.31
C TYR A 5 20.64 10.76 -44.15
N SER A 6 20.73 11.94 -43.52
CA SER A 6 20.98 13.20 -44.24
C SER A 6 22.40 13.24 -44.81
N ASP A 7 23.39 12.80 -44.04
CA ASP A 7 24.79 12.74 -44.50
C ASP A 7 24.98 11.75 -45.65
N PHE A 8 24.22 10.65 -45.62
CA PHE A 8 24.17 9.69 -46.71
C PHE A 8 23.51 10.28 -47.95
N ALA A 9 22.33 10.91 -47.82
CA ALA A 9 21.62 11.54 -48.94
C ALA A 9 22.46 12.64 -49.62
N PHE A 10 23.13 13.49 -48.81
CA PHE A 10 24.08 14.49 -49.29
C PHE A 10 25.22 13.88 -50.11
N THR A 11 25.83 12.80 -49.60
CA THR A 11 26.94 12.12 -50.27
C THR A 11 26.50 11.46 -51.58
N VAL A 12 25.33 10.83 -51.61
CA VAL A 12 24.76 10.20 -52.82
C VAL A 12 24.47 11.26 -53.88
N ALA A 13 23.81 12.36 -53.53
CA ALA A 13 23.51 13.44 -54.46
C ALA A 13 24.80 14.07 -55.02
N LEU A 14 25.81 14.26 -54.17
CA LEU A 14 27.12 14.78 -54.58
C LEU A 14 27.83 13.84 -55.56
N LEU A 15 27.82 12.52 -55.30
CA LEU A 15 28.41 11.55 -56.21
C LEU A 15 27.66 11.49 -57.54
N LEU A 16 26.32 11.53 -57.51
CA LEU A 16 25.48 11.53 -58.69
C LEU A 16 25.72 12.78 -59.56
N ARG A 17 25.79 13.98 -58.95
CA ARG A 17 26.09 15.20 -59.71
C ARG A 17 27.47 15.18 -60.34
N ARG A 18 28.44 14.53 -59.69
CA ARG A 18 29.82 14.41 -60.19
C ARG A 18 30.01 13.42 -61.33
N THR A 19 29.06 12.53 -61.62
CA THR A 19 29.16 11.66 -62.81
C THR A 19 29.14 12.46 -64.11
N PHE A 20 28.63 13.70 -64.07
CA PHE A 20 28.62 14.62 -65.20
C PHE A 20 29.98 15.28 -65.50
N ALA A 21 31.05 14.91 -64.79
CA ALA A 21 32.42 15.34 -65.09
C ALA A 21 32.89 14.96 -66.51
N VAL A 22 32.21 14.01 -67.16
CA VAL A 22 32.48 13.58 -68.55
C VAL A 22 32.30 14.70 -69.59
N TYR A 23 31.41 15.66 -69.32
CA TYR A 23 31.12 16.79 -70.21
C TYR A 23 32.25 17.84 -70.25
N PRO A 24 32.74 18.38 -69.10
CA PRO A 24 33.86 19.32 -69.10
C PRO A 24 35.22 18.68 -69.46
N GLU A 25 35.34 17.36 -69.40
CA GLU A 25 36.56 16.61 -69.75
C GLU A 25 36.65 16.23 -71.23
N ASN A 26 35.65 16.60 -72.06
CA ASN A 26 35.59 16.35 -73.51
C ASN A 26 35.83 14.87 -73.89
N ILE A 27 35.21 13.95 -73.16
CA ILE A 27 35.29 12.51 -73.47
C ILE A 27 34.56 12.22 -74.79
N PRO A 28 35.12 11.38 -75.70
CA PRO A 28 34.49 11.05 -76.97
C PRO A 28 33.07 10.50 -76.78
N GLY A 29 32.07 11.16 -77.35
CA GLY A 29 30.65 10.81 -77.22
C GLY A 29 29.82 11.78 -76.36
N TYR A 30 30.46 12.67 -75.58
CA TYR A 30 29.79 13.64 -74.70
C TYR A 30 30.22 15.08 -75.01
N THR A 31 29.95 15.55 -76.24
CA THR A 31 30.36 16.89 -76.70
C THR A 31 29.16 17.79 -77.02
N GLY A 32 29.12 18.97 -76.40
CA GLY A 32 28.38 20.13 -76.88
C GLY A 32 26.97 20.34 -76.34
N ASP A 33 26.17 19.28 -76.15
CA ASP A 33 24.80 19.41 -75.64
C ASP A 33 24.39 18.19 -74.81
N MET A 34 23.76 18.41 -73.65
CA MET A 34 23.20 17.33 -72.83
C MET A 34 21.88 16.86 -73.41
N ALA A 35 21.66 15.55 -73.44
CA ALA A 35 20.34 15.01 -73.76
C ALA A 35 19.31 15.42 -72.70
N GLU A 36 18.03 15.41 -73.06
CA GLU A 36 16.93 15.79 -72.16
C GLU A 36 16.93 15.01 -70.83
N ASN A 37 17.23 13.70 -70.86
CA ASN A 37 17.32 12.89 -69.65
C ASN A 37 18.53 13.25 -68.78
N ASP A 38 19.65 13.62 -69.40
CA ASP A 38 20.88 13.97 -68.69
C ASP A 38 20.72 15.28 -67.95
N ILE A 39 20.13 16.30 -68.59
CA ILE A 39 19.84 17.58 -67.93
C ILE A 39 18.81 17.40 -66.80
N ARG A 40 17.81 16.52 -66.96
CA ARG A 40 16.84 16.21 -65.88
C ARG A 40 17.52 15.58 -64.66
N CYS A 41 18.34 14.56 -64.87
CA CYS A 41 19.12 13.92 -63.81
C CYS A 41 20.09 14.90 -63.13
N PHE A 42 20.70 15.82 -63.89
CA PHE A 42 21.57 16.86 -63.35
C PHE A 42 20.80 17.85 -62.45
N ILE A 43 19.61 18.30 -62.87
CA ILE A 43 18.75 19.18 -62.08
C ILE A 43 18.31 18.47 -60.78
N GLU A 44 17.86 17.22 -60.87
CA GLU A 44 17.44 16.43 -59.70
C GLU A 44 18.59 16.22 -58.70
N ALA A 45 19.78 15.87 -59.20
CA ALA A 45 20.97 15.73 -58.37
C ALA A 45 21.40 17.06 -57.73
N SER A 46 21.22 18.18 -58.44
CA SER A 46 21.54 19.53 -57.93
C SER A 46 20.59 19.97 -56.82
N ILE A 47 19.28 19.79 -57.01
CA ILE A 47 18.27 20.09 -55.99
C ILE A 47 18.49 19.19 -54.76
N SER A 48 18.65 17.89 -54.97
CA SER A 48 18.87 16.92 -53.89
C SER A 48 20.16 17.19 -53.11
N LEU A 49 21.22 17.64 -53.79
CA LEU A 49 22.47 18.02 -53.14
C LEU A 49 22.22 19.19 -52.20
N GLN A 50 21.54 20.24 -52.68
CA GLN A 50 21.30 21.45 -51.91
C GLN A 50 20.32 21.25 -50.74
N ASP A 51 19.24 20.47 -50.94
CA ASP A 51 18.22 20.17 -49.92
C ASP A 51 18.77 19.36 -48.72
N ASN A 52 19.91 18.68 -48.92
CA ASN A 52 20.57 17.85 -47.91
C ASN A 52 21.90 18.45 -47.41
N VAL A 53 22.24 19.69 -47.76
CA VAL A 53 23.44 20.36 -47.24
C VAL A 53 23.34 20.53 -45.71
N PRO A 54 24.37 20.16 -44.93
CA PRO A 54 24.37 20.42 -43.49
C PRO A 54 24.33 21.93 -43.19
N PRO A 55 23.62 22.36 -42.15
CA PRO A 55 23.49 23.77 -41.79
C PRO A 55 24.84 24.43 -41.43
N ASP A 56 25.84 23.64 -41.01
CA ASP A 56 27.22 24.08 -40.86
C ASP A 56 28.12 23.30 -41.82
N LEU A 57 28.65 23.97 -42.83
CA LEU A 57 29.60 23.38 -43.79
C LEU A 57 30.90 22.89 -43.12
N LYS A 58 31.23 23.36 -41.91
CA LYS A 58 32.37 22.87 -41.13
C LYS A 58 32.15 21.47 -40.55
N SER A 59 30.91 20.99 -40.49
CA SER A 59 30.60 19.64 -40.02
C SER A 59 30.87 18.56 -41.07
N LEU A 60 31.19 18.93 -42.32
CA LEU A 60 31.48 18.00 -43.40
C LEU A 60 32.81 17.26 -43.15
N SER A 61 32.83 15.97 -43.44
CA SER A 61 34.09 15.20 -43.44
C SER A 61 35.07 15.73 -44.49
N HIS A 62 36.36 15.49 -44.28
CA HIS A 62 37.41 15.94 -45.22
C HIS A 62 37.20 15.41 -46.65
N PHE A 63 36.64 14.20 -46.78
CA PHE A 63 36.29 13.62 -48.07
C PHE A 63 35.13 14.38 -48.74
N GLN A 64 34.02 14.61 -48.02
CA GLN A 64 32.86 15.34 -48.52
C GLN A 64 33.23 16.78 -48.92
N TRP A 65 34.03 17.47 -48.10
CA TRP A 65 34.50 18.81 -48.40
C TRP A 65 35.33 18.87 -49.70
N ARG A 66 36.31 17.98 -49.85
CA ARG A 66 37.13 17.88 -51.08
C ARG A 66 36.30 17.51 -52.30
N ALA A 67 35.30 16.64 -52.12
CA ALA A 67 34.40 16.25 -53.19
C ALA A 67 33.49 17.40 -53.63
N LEU A 68 32.96 18.18 -52.69
CA LEU A 68 32.14 19.37 -52.93
C LEU A 68 32.94 20.46 -53.66
N VAL A 69 34.18 20.76 -53.22
CA VAL A 69 35.04 21.75 -53.90
C VAL A 69 35.34 21.35 -55.34
N ARG A 70 35.55 20.06 -55.61
CA ARG A 70 35.76 19.55 -56.98
C ARG A 70 34.49 19.65 -57.83
N ASP A 71 33.35 19.33 -57.24
CA ASP A 71 32.05 19.46 -57.88
C ASP A 71 31.74 20.92 -58.28
N LEU A 72 31.93 21.88 -57.37
CA LEU A 72 31.73 23.31 -57.66
C LEU A 72 32.60 23.80 -58.83
N LYS A 73 33.86 23.37 -58.88
CA LYS A 73 34.77 23.69 -60.00
C LYS A 73 34.31 23.07 -61.32
N MET A 74 33.78 21.85 -61.27
CA MET A 74 33.26 21.13 -62.43
C MET A 74 32.00 21.83 -62.96
N VAL A 75 31.01 22.09 -62.10
CA VAL A 75 29.75 22.76 -62.49
C VAL A 75 30.00 24.16 -63.04
N TYR A 76 30.92 24.93 -62.45
CA TYR A 76 31.30 26.23 -62.98
C TYR A 76 31.89 26.15 -64.40
N ARG A 77 32.71 25.14 -64.71
CA ARG A 77 33.20 24.90 -66.08
C ARG A 77 32.09 24.49 -67.06
N MET A 78 31.06 23.81 -66.56
CA MET A 78 29.89 23.39 -67.33
C MET A 78 28.84 24.50 -67.53
N ARG A 79 28.99 25.67 -66.90
CA ARG A 79 28.06 26.80 -66.99
C ARG A 79 27.55 27.11 -68.41
N PRO A 80 28.39 27.29 -69.45
CA PRO A 80 27.90 27.59 -70.80
C PRO A 80 27.10 26.43 -71.42
N LEU A 81 27.49 25.19 -71.12
CA LEU A 81 26.83 23.98 -71.59
C LEU A 81 25.47 23.78 -70.91
N LEU A 82 25.38 23.97 -69.58
CA LEU A 82 24.11 23.94 -68.84
C LEU A 82 23.14 25.03 -69.35
N LEU A 83 23.64 26.23 -69.63
CA LEU A 83 22.84 27.33 -70.18
C LEU A 83 22.29 26.99 -71.57
N GLN A 84 23.10 26.33 -72.41
CA GLN A 84 22.68 25.90 -73.75
C GLN A 84 21.67 24.76 -73.70
N SER A 85 21.90 23.75 -72.87
CA SER A 85 20.98 22.61 -72.72
C SER A 85 19.64 22.99 -72.08
N LEU A 86 19.61 23.93 -71.13
CA LEU A 86 18.36 24.47 -70.59
C LEU A 86 17.56 25.28 -71.62
N LYS A 87 18.22 25.94 -72.58
CA LYS A 87 17.56 26.63 -73.70
C LYS A 87 17.00 25.64 -74.73
N ASN A 88 17.73 24.56 -75.00
CA ASN A 88 17.32 23.53 -75.95
C ASN A 88 16.20 22.63 -75.40
N HIS A 89 16.18 22.42 -74.09
CA HIS A 89 15.19 21.61 -73.38
C HIS A 89 14.46 22.42 -72.29
N PRO A 90 13.64 23.42 -72.65
CA PRO A 90 12.95 24.30 -71.67
C PRO A 90 11.91 23.56 -70.82
N GLY A 91 11.50 22.34 -71.19
CA GLY A 91 10.60 21.49 -70.41
C GLY A 91 11.30 20.69 -69.30
N SER A 92 12.64 20.63 -69.27
CA SER A 92 13.40 19.76 -68.36
C SER A 92 13.18 20.07 -66.88
N LEU A 93 13.22 21.36 -66.47
CA LEU A 93 12.92 21.77 -65.10
C LEU A 93 11.46 21.47 -64.71
N GLY A 94 10.51 21.74 -65.61
CA GLY A 94 9.10 21.43 -65.36
C GLY A 94 8.86 19.93 -65.19
N ALA A 95 9.55 19.10 -65.98
CA ALA A 95 9.48 17.65 -65.87
C ALA A 95 10.09 17.15 -64.55
N VAL A 96 11.24 17.67 -64.12
CA VAL A 96 11.86 17.33 -62.84
C VAL A 96 11.01 17.79 -61.65
N LEU A 97 10.44 18.99 -61.71
CA LEU A 97 9.53 19.45 -60.67
C LEU A 97 8.22 18.65 -60.65
N THR A 98 7.78 18.17 -61.82
CA THR A 98 6.70 17.19 -61.88
C THR A 98 7.15 15.90 -61.20
N ASP A 99 8.34 15.34 -61.49
CA ASP A 99 8.78 14.10 -60.84
C ASP A 99 9.01 14.24 -59.32
N ILE A 100 9.58 15.37 -58.87
CA ILE A 100 9.87 15.67 -57.46
C ILE A 100 8.58 15.98 -56.68
N TRP A 101 7.66 16.78 -57.25
CA TRP A 101 6.45 17.22 -56.55
C TRP A 101 5.17 16.45 -56.92
N ALA A 102 5.19 15.65 -57.98
CA ALA A 102 4.00 15.01 -58.54
C ALA A 102 4.27 13.60 -59.08
N GLN A 103 3.67 12.62 -58.41
CA GLN A 103 3.10 11.51 -59.16
C GLN A 103 1.56 11.53 -59.16
N ASN A 104 0.88 12.39 -58.37
CA ASN A 104 -0.57 12.23 -58.14
C ASN A 104 -1.41 13.50 -57.79
N THR A 105 -1.16 14.68 -58.35
CA THR A 105 -1.92 15.90 -57.99
C THR A 105 -3.06 16.25 -58.96
N LEU A 106 -4.16 16.79 -58.41
CA LEU A 106 -5.33 17.27 -59.17
C LEU A 106 -5.20 18.72 -59.65
N PHE A 107 -4.44 19.53 -58.92
CA PHE A 107 -4.50 21.00 -59.03
C PHE A 107 -3.18 21.63 -59.47
N LEU A 108 -2.29 20.85 -60.08
CA LEU A 108 -1.10 21.41 -60.70
C LEU A 108 -1.54 22.15 -61.97
N GLY A 109 -1.51 23.49 -61.89
CA GLY A 109 -1.79 24.33 -63.04
C GLY A 109 -0.75 24.11 -64.13
N GLN A 110 -1.12 24.41 -65.37
CA GLN A 110 -0.22 24.30 -66.51
C GLN A 110 1.06 25.10 -66.22
N MET A 111 2.20 24.43 -66.24
CA MET A 111 3.50 25.07 -66.06
C MET A 111 3.84 25.88 -67.31
N SER A 112 4.36 27.10 -67.13
CA SER A 112 4.89 27.90 -68.24
C SER A 112 6.18 27.27 -68.80
N ASN A 113 6.61 27.71 -69.98
CA ASN A 113 7.99 27.41 -70.42
C ASN A 113 9.00 28.09 -69.48
N LEU A 114 10.18 27.49 -69.35
CA LEU A 114 11.30 28.01 -68.57
C LEU A 114 11.76 29.38 -69.11
N GLN A 115 11.83 30.38 -68.24
CA GLN A 115 12.38 31.70 -68.55
C GLN A 115 13.72 31.88 -67.83
N LEU A 116 14.81 32.06 -68.58
CA LEU A 116 16.11 32.39 -68.00
C LEU A 116 16.16 33.87 -67.62
N LEU A 117 16.49 34.17 -66.37
CA LEU A 117 16.66 35.54 -65.89
C LEU A 117 18.04 36.05 -66.30
N GLY A 118 18.08 37.22 -66.97
CA GLY A 118 19.32 37.79 -67.48
C GLY A 118 20.24 38.26 -66.36
N GLY A 119 21.50 37.79 -66.35
CA GLY A 119 22.55 38.25 -65.44
C GLY A 119 22.89 37.28 -64.30
N ASP A 120 21.91 36.55 -63.76
CA ASP A 120 22.04 35.97 -62.41
C ASP A 120 22.01 34.44 -62.34
N GLU A 121 22.22 33.69 -63.44
CA GLU A 121 22.28 32.21 -63.41
C GLU A 121 21.01 31.51 -62.82
N TRP A 122 19.87 32.23 -62.79
CA TRP A 122 18.58 31.73 -62.35
C TRP A 122 17.66 31.40 -63.53
N ALA A 123 16.94 30.30 -63.38
CA ALA A 123 15.85 29.90 -64.26
C ALA A 123 14.52 30.05 -63.51
N GLN A 124 13.55 30.71 -64.12
CA GLN A 124 12.23 30.96 -63.55
C GLN A 124 11.18 30.10 -64.25
N LEU A 125 10.31 29.50 -63.45
CA LEU A 125 9.14 28.75 -63.89
C LEU A 125 7.90 29.27 -63.17
N VAL A 126 6.82 29.53 -63.92
CA VAL A 126 5.55 29.96 -63.34
C VAL A 126 4.54 28.82 -63.42
N ILE A 127 3.99 28.45 -62.27
CA ILE A 127 2.85 27.54 -62.18
C ILE A 127 1.60 28.41 -62.18
N ASN A 128 0.78 28.25 -63.22
CA ASN A 128 -0.44 29.03 -63.37
C ASN A 128 -1.46 28.70 -62.27
N PRO A 129 -2.22 29.69 -61.79
CA PRO A 129 -3.25 29.46 -60.78
C PRO A 129 -4.37 28.56 -61.32
N THR A 130 -4.98 27.77 -60.44
CA THR A 130 -6.26 27.10 -60.70
C THR A 130 -7.34 27.69 -59.80
N ASN A 131 -8.58 27.21 -59.90
CA ASN A 131 -9.66 27.61 -58.98
C ASN A 131 -9.32 27.36 -57.50
N GLN A 132 -8.39 26.45 -57.19
CA GLN A 132 -8.02 26.10 -55.81
C GLN A 132 -6.57 26.44 -55.44
N THR A 133 -5.70 26.73 -56.42
CA THR A 133 -4.28 27.03 -56.21
C THR A 133 -3.91 28.43 -56.65
N LYS A 134 -3.09 29.11 -55.85
CA LYS A 134 -2.49 30.41 -56.17
C LYS A 134 -1.41 30.24 -57.24
N ARG A 135 -1.10 31.32 -57.95
CA ARG A 135 0.07 31.40 -58.82
C ARG A 135 1.32 31.16 -57.98
N GLN A 136 2.17 30.23 -58.39
CA GLN A 136 3.48 30.02 -57.76
C GLN A 136 4.60 30.34 -58.73
N VAL A 137 5.67 30.95 -58.21
CA VAL A 137 6.89 31.22 -58.98
C VAL A 137 8.03 30.41 -58.40
N VAL A 138 8.64 29.59 -59.24
CA VAL A 138 9.77 28.75 -58.87
C VAL A 138 11.02 29.34 -59.50
N HIS A 139 12.05 29.57 -58.70
CA HIS A 139 13.38 29.98 -59.16
C HIS A 139 14.35 28.84 -58.91
N PHE A 140 15.11 28.46 -59.93
CA PHE A 140 16.12 27.42 -59.86
C PHE A 140 17.47 27.98 -60.27
N HIS A 141 18.46 27.94 -59.37
CA HIS A 141 19.83 28.33 -59.68
C HIS A 141 20.57 27.14 -60.28
N PHE A 142 20.86 27.16 -61.58
CA PHE A 142 21.33 25.96 -62.27
C PHE A 142 22.78 25.56 -61.99
N LEU A 143 23.60 26.43 -61.38
CA LEU A 143 24.94 26.05 -60.88
C LEU A 143 24.94 25.54 -59.43
N GLU A 144 24.31 26.28 -58.51
CA GLU A 144 24.32 25.94 -57.09
C GLU A 144 23.27 24.88 -56.73
N GLY A 145 22.17 24.78 -57.48
CA GLY A 145 21.08 23.85 -57.22
C GLY A 145 19.99 24.41 -56.30
N HIS A 146 20.04 25.70 -55.94
CA HIS A 146 19.02 26.34 -55.11
C HIS A 146 17.66 26.31 -55.80
N LEU A 147 16.66 25.75 -55.10
CA LEU A 147 15.26 25.78 -55.51
C LEU A 147 14.47 26.68 -54.54
N LEU A 148 13.97 27.80 -55.06
CA LEU A 148 13.13 28.73 -54.30
C LEU A 148 11.70 28.67 -54.83
N VAL A 149 10.73 28.53 -53.94
CA VAL A 149 9.30 28.60 -54.28
C VAL A 149 8.74 29.86 -53.64
N ASP A 150 8.17 30.75 -54.46
CA ASP A 150 7.69 32.08 -54.07
C ASP A 150 8.76 32.93 -53.34
N GLY A 151 10.04 32.71 -53.68
CA GLY A 151 11.20 33.41 -53.11
C GLY A 151 11.81 32.75 -51.86
N GLU A 152 11.21 31.66 -51.36
CA GLU A 152 11.66 30.98 -50.12
C GLU A 152 12.30 29.61 -50.43
N PRO A 153 13.43 29.25 -49.78
CA PRO A 153 14.07 27.94 -49.92
C PRO A 153 13.34 26.85 -49.11
N LEU A 154 13.79 25.59 -49.26
CA LEU A 154 13.36 24.50 -48.40
C LEU A 154 13.71 24.82 -46.93
N ALA A 155 12.70 25.05 -46.11
CA ALA A 155 12.87 25.44 -44.72
C ALA A 155 12.41 24.34 -43.77
N THR A 156 12.99 24.30 -42.57
CA THR A 156 12.41 23.52 -41.47
C THR A 156 11.27 24.31 -40.85
N LEU A 157 10.16 23.63 -40.55
CA LEU A 157 9.02 24.27 -39.89
C LEU A 157 9.47 24.98 -38.58
N PRO A 158 9.08 26.24 -38.33
CA PRO A 158 9.52 26.99 -37.15
C PRO A 158 9.31 26.25 -35.83
N ALA A 159 10.24 26.41 -34.88
CA ALA A 159 10.26 25.68 -33.61
C ALA A 159 8.94 25.78 -32.81
N ASN A 160 8.28 26.94 -32.86
CA ASN A 160 7.01 27.22 -32.18
C ASN A 160 5.87 26.29 -32.64
N TYR A 161 5.94 25.77 -33.87
CA TYR A 161 4.90 24.92 -34.45
C TYR A 161 5.29 23.44 -34.51
N ARG A 162 6.60 23.14 -34.43
CA ARG A 162 7.12 21.78 -34.48
C ARG A 162 6.58 20.87 -33.36
N ASN A 163 6.31 21.43 -32.19
CA ASN A 163 5.75 20.72 -31.03
C ASN A 163 4.21 20.79 -30.97
N ALA A 164 3.54 21.22 -32.04
CA ALA A 164 2.09 21.24 -32.06
C ALA A 164 1.54 19.80 -32.00
N VAL A 165 0.60 19.56 -31.07
CA VAL A 165 -0.01 18.24 -30.81
C VAL A 165 -0.56 17.57 -32.08
N ILE A 166 -1.09 18.37 -33.02
CA ILE A 166 -1.64 17.90 -34.29
C ILE A 166 -0.55 17.28 -35.18
N LEU A 167 0.61 17.92 -35.27
CA LEU A 167 1.72 17.45 -36.10
C LEU A 167 2.41 16.24 -35.48
N ASP A 168 2.60 16.25 -34.15
CA ASP A 168 3.12 15.07 -33.42
C ASP A 168 2.19 13.86 -33.57
N ARG A 169 0.86 14.05 -33.56
CA ARG A 169 -0.07 12.93 -33.78
C ARG A 169 0.03 12.30 -35.17
N LEU A 170 0.26 13.10 -36.21
CA LEU A 170 0.30 12.64 -37.61
C LEU A 170 1.68 12.10 -38.01
N PHE A 171 2.76 12.75 -37.56
CA PHE A 171 4.13 12.47 -38.01
C PHE A 171 5.09 12.06 -36.88
N GLY A 172 4.66 12.12 -35.62
CA GLY A 172 5.52 11.89 -34.45
C GLY A 172 6.61 12.95 -34.32
N ASN A 173 7.75 12.56 -33.72
CA ASN A 173 8.92 13.41 -33.53
C ASN A 173 9.77 13.68 -34.80
N GLN A 174 9.17 13.60 -36.00
CA GLN A 174 9.88 13.81 -37.26
C GLN A 174 10.19 15.30 -37.52
N ARG A 175 11.34 15.58 -38.13
CA ARG A 175 11.68 16.93 -38.64
C ARG A 175 11.01 17.13 -39.99
N LEU A 176 10.02 18.02 -40.05
CA LEU A 176 9.29 18.32 -41.28
C LEU A 176 9.96 19.49 -42.01
N GLN A 177 10.50 19.21 -43.21
CA GLN A 177 10.92 20.22 -44.17
C GLN A 177 9.72 20.63 -45.03
N VAL A 178 9.61 21.91 -45.37
CA VAL A 178 8.43 22.49 -46.03
C VAL A 178 8.80 23.55 -47.08
N TYR A 179 7.98 23.63 -48.12
CA TYR A 179 7.93 24.75 -49.07
C TYR A 179 6.67 25.60 -48.84
N PRO A 180 6.59 26.84 -49.36
CA PRO A 180 5.33 27.58 -49.45
C PRO A 180 4.25 26.81 -50.23
N SER A 181 3.03 26.80 -49.69
CA SER A 181 1.90 26.08 -50.29
C SER A 181 1.15 26.92 -51.32
N SER A 182 0.85 26.32 -52.48
CA SER A 182 -0.06 26.90 -53.48
C SER A 182 -1.53 26.90 -53.06
N LEU A 183 -1.94 26.01 -52.16
CA LEU A 183 -3.34 25.86 -51.77
C LEU A 183 -3.86 27.10 -51.01
N HIS A 184 -5.04 27.60 -51.37
CA HIS A 184 -5.65 28.74 -50.68
C HIS A 184 -5.88 28.45 -49.18
N GLY A 185 -5.49 29.40 -48.33
CA GLY A 185 -5.59 29.28 -46.86
C GLY A 185 -4.50 28.43 -46.20
N MET A 186 -3.51 27.96 -46.97
CA MET A 186 -2.35 27.21 -46.45
C MET A 186 -1.07 28.03 -46.56
N SER A 187 -0.14 27.77 -45.64
CA SER A 187 1.16 28.44 -45.59
C SER A 187 2.27 27.55 -46.12
N TYR A 188 2.26 26.27 -45.75
CA TYR A 188 3.35 25.33 -46.02
C TYR A 188 2.85 24.03 -46.65
N VAL A 189 3.70 23.37 -47.44
CA VAL A 189 3.45 22.05 -48.05
C VAL A 189 4.68 21.16 -47.86
N LEU A 190 4.48 19.87 -47.61
CA LEU A 190 5.58 18.91 -47.59
C LEU A 190 6.12 18.67 -49.02
N PRO A 191 7.44 18.55 -49.19
CA PRO A 191 8.05 18.36 -50.51
C PRO A 191 7.73 16.99 -51.14
N PHE A 192 7.42 15.98 -50.32
CA PHE A 192 7.12 14.61 -50.76
C PHE A 192 5.68 14.19 -50.45
N GLU A 193 5.16 13.24 -51.24
CA GLU A 193 3.86 12.61 -50.96
C GLU A 193 3.97 11.60 -49.80
N VAL A 194 3.11 11.76 -48.79
CA VAL A 194 2.95 10.78 -47.72
C VAL A 194 1.92 9.75 -48.18
N LYS A 195 2.40 8.57 -48.62
CA LYS A 195 1.52 7.47 -49.09
C LYS A 195 0.49 7.91 -50.15
N LYS A 196 0.97 8.63 -51.18
CA LYS A 196 0.17 9.19 -52.30
C LYS A 196 -0.76 10.35 -51.95
N GLN A 197 -0.48 11.05 -50.84
CA GLN A 197 -1.21 12.25 -50.43
C GLN A 197 -0.23 13.39 -50.20
N ARG A 198 -0.56 14.59 -50.70
CA ARG A 198 0.20 15.80 -50.40
C ARG A 198 -0.36 16.46 -49.15
N ILE A 199 0.54 16.85 -48.25
CA ILE A 199 0.15 17.41 -46.96
C ILE A 199 0.44 18.89 -46.96
N HIS A 200 -0.60 19.67 -46.69
CA HIS A 200 -0.55 21.12 -46.55
C HIS A 200 -0.80 21.51 -45.09
N ILE A 201 -0.05 22.49 -44.60
CA ILE A 201 -0.13 23.02 -43.24
C ILE A 201 -0.49 24.50 -43.34
N GLY A 202 -1.56 24.89 -42.65
CA GLY A 202 -2.02 26.27 -42.57
C GLY A 202 -2.22 26.68 -41.13
N PHE A 203 -2.51 27.97 -40.91
CA PHE A 203 -2.73 28.52 -39.58
C PHE A 203 -4.06 29.27 -39.53
N ARG A 204 -4.89 28.96 -38.52
CA ARG A 204 -6.11 29.70 -38.19
C ARG A 204 -5.98 30.14 -36.72
N ASP A 205 -6.12 31.44 -36.46
CA ASP A 205 -6.00 32.01 -35.11
C ASP A 205 -4.70 31.59 -34.37
N GLY A 206 -3.59 31.50 -35.11
CA GLY A 206 -2.29 31.07 -34.57
C GLY A 206 -2.15 29.56 -34.31
N LYS A 207 -3.18 28.74 -34.54
CA LYS A 207 -3.14 27.28 -34.40
C LYS A 207 -2.91 26.60 -35.76
N PRO A 208 -2.00 25.60 -35.85
CA PRO A 208 -1.78 24.87 -37.09
C PRO A 208 -2.96 23.94 -37.38
N PHE A 209 -3.36 23.85 -38.65
CA PHE A 209 -4.30 22.85 -39.15
C PHE A 209 -3.73 22.21 -40.42
N VAL A 210 -4.13 20.96 -40.69
CA VAL A 210 -3.54 20.13 -41.75
C VAL A 210 -4.60 19.73 -42.75
N ARG A 211 -4.29 19.84 -44.05
CA ARG A 211 -5.07 19.18 -45.11
C ARG A 211 -4.24 18.17 -45.87
N ALA A 212 -4.86 17.06 -46.24
CA ALA A 212 -4.29 16.05 -47.10
C ALA A 212 -5.01 16.07 -48.46
N GLU A 213 -4.29 16.40 -49.51
CA GLU A 213 -4.76 16.34 -50.90
C GLU A 213 -4.52 14.93 -51.46
N SER A 214 -5.57 14.31 -51.99
CA SER A 214 -5.52 13.03 -52.72
C SER A 214 -6.07 13.22 -54.14
N ARG A 215 -5.88 12.21 -55.02
CA ARG A 215 -6.27 12.24 -56.45
C ARG A 215 -7.72 12.64 -56.76
N ARG A 216 -8.65 12.63 -55.79
CA ARG A 216 -10.09 12.95 -55.99
C ARG A 216 -10.69 13.82 -54.89
N THR A 217 -10.00 14.03 -53.77
CA THR A 217 -10.60 14.61 -52.55
C THR A 217 -9.57 15.37 -51.74
N LEU A 218 -10.05 16.42 -51.06
CA LEU A 218 -9.27 17.21 -50.12
C LEU A 218 -9.80 16.93 -48.70
N TYR A 219 -8.94 16.37 -47.86
CA TYR A 219 -9.26 16.05 -46.48
C TYR A 219 -8.74 17.12 -45.53
N GLU A 220 -9.53 17.52 -44.54
CA GLU A 220 -9.10 18.36 -43.41
C GLU A 220 -9.00 17.52 -42.14
N PHE A 221 -7.89 17.63 -41.42
CA PHE A 221 -7.70 16.95 -40.16
C PHE A 221 -8.58 17.58 -39.07
N LEU A 222 -9.35 16.77 -38.35
CA LEU A 222 -10.15 17.20 -37.22
C LEU A 222 -9.47 16.80 -35.90
N PRO A 223 -9.16 17.78 -35.02
CA PRO A 223 -8.76 17.52 -33.64
C PRO A 223 -9.83 16.71 -32.89
N TYR A 224 -9.38 15.82 -32.00
CA TYR A 224 -10.29 14.88 -31.32
C TYR A 224 -11.13 15.57 -30.24
N GLU A 225 -10.66 16.71 -29.74
CA GLU A 225 -11.32 17.55 -28.74
C GLU A 225 -12.67 18.09 -29.21
N ILE A 226 -12.89 18.10 -30.53
CA ILE A 226 -14.16 18.52 -31.15
C ILE A 226 -15.29 17.53 -30.83
N PHE A 227 -14.97 16.25 -30.63
CA PHE A 227 -15.98 15.21 -30.36
C PHE A 227 -16.44 15.13 -28.90
N GLY A 228 -16.00 16.09 -28.07
CA GLY A 228 -16.46 16.26 -26.70
C GLY A 228 -15.46 15.84 -25.62
N ASP A 229 -15.93 15.83 -24.38
CA ASP A 229 -15.19 15.49 -23.18
C ASP A 229 -15.76 14.23 -22.49
N ARG A 230 -15.30 13.91 -21.28
CA ARG A 230 -15.82 12.73 -20.54
C ARG A 230 -17.30 12.86 -20.16
N ARG A 231 -17.86 14.08 -20.07
CA ARG A 231 -19.25 14.30 -19.62
C ARG A 231 -20.23 14.37 -20.80
N SER A 232 -19.81 14.95 -21.91
CA SER A 232 -20.59 15.08 -23.13
C SER A 232 -19.72 14.73 -24.32
N PHE A 233 -20.06 13.63 -25.00
CA PHE A 233 -19.30 13.10 -26.14
C PHE A 233 -20.23 12.73 -27.30
N ASP A 234 -19.81 13.08 -28.51
CA ASP A 234 -20.55 12.80 -29.75
C ASP A 234 -20.20 11.42 -30.32
N LEU A 235 -18.97 10.95 -30.07
CA LEU A 235 -18.47 9.66 -30.54
C LEU A 235 -17.94 8.84 -29.36
N PRO A 236 -18.18 7.51 -29.34
CA PRO A 236 -17.55 6.62 -28.37
C PRO A 236 -16.02 6.70 -28.43
N GLY A 237 -15.37 6.58 -27.27
CA GLY A 237 -13.92 6.62 -27.11
C GLY A 237 -13.18 5.62 -28.00
N SER A 238 -13.80 4.48 -28.34
CA SER A 238 -13.25 3.49 -29.28
C SER A 238 -13.04 4.02 -30.71
N LEU A 239 -13.72 5.12 -31.07
CA LEU A 239 -13.66 5.83 -32.34
C LEU A 239 -12.88 7.15 -32.25
N VAL A 240 -12.44 7.55 -31.06
CA VAL A 240 -11.72 8.80 -30.80
C VAL A 240 -10.27 8.52 -30.39
N GLU A 241 -10.08 7.62 -29.42
CA GLU A 241 -8.77 7.21 -28.92
C GLU A 241 -8.01 6.40 -29.97
N ASN A 242 -6.74 6.74 -30.20
CA ASN A 242 -5.87 6.11 -31.21
C ASN A 242 -6.41 6.18 -32.65
N CYS A 243 -7.36 7.09 -32.92
CA CYS A 243 -7.92 7.39 -34.23
C CYS A 243 -7.51 8.78 -34.71
N ILE A 244 -7.50 8.94 -36.03
CA ILE A 244 -7.29 10.18 -36.77
C ILE A 244 -8.54 10.41 -37.62
N HIS A 245 -9.07 11.62 -37.57
CA HIS A 245 -10.35 11.99 -38.17
C HIS A 245 -10.10 12.93 -39.35
N TRP A 246 -10.52 12.50 -40.53
CA TRP A 246 -10.35 13.26 -41.77
C TRP A 246 -11.71 13.67 -42.33
N LEU A 247 -11.99 14.97 -42.40
CA LEU A 247 -13.18 15.51 -43.04
C LEU A 247 -12.95 15.66 -44.55
N ASP A 248 -13.70 14.93 -45.37
CA ASP A 248 -13.77 15.18 -46.81
C ASP A 248 -14.59 16.45 -47.07
N LEU A 249 -13.92 17.50 -47.55
CA LEU A 249 -14.55 18.81 -47.79
C LEU A 249 -15.56 18.80 -48.94
N ASN A 250 -15.49 17.83 -49.85
CA ASN A 250 -16.42 17.73 -50.98
C ASN A 250 -17.73 17.05 -50.56
N SER A 251 -17.63 15.94 -49.82
CA SER A 251 -18.81 15.15 -49.42
C SER A 251 -19.38 15.52 -48.05
N GLY A 252 -18.61 16.20 -47.19
CA GLY A 252 -18.95 16.41 -45.79
C GLY A 252 -18.88 15.13 -44.94
N THR A 253 -18.13 14.13 -45.40
CA THR A 253 -17.98 12.86 -44.68
C THR A 253 -16.71 12.86 -43.83
N ILE A 254 -16.84 12.56 -42.54
CA ILE A 254 -15.71 12.38 -41.62
C ILE A 254 -15.30 10.91 -41.65
N LYS A 255 -14.06 10.64 -42.05
CA LYS A 255 -13.44 9.30 -42.06
C LYS A 255 -12.62 9.09 -40.80
N ILE A 256 -12.95 8.05 -40.04
CA ILE A 256 -12.27 7.70 -38.78
C ILE A 256 -11.26 6.59 -39.05
N ARG A 257 -9.97 6.94 -39.11
CA ARG A 257 -8.88 6.01 -39.43
C ARG A 257 -8.06 5.69 -38.18
N ARG A 258 -7.78 4.41 -37.94
CA ARG A 258 -7.06 3.96 -36.74
C ARG A 258 -5.56 3.81 -37.02
N LYS A 259 -4.70 4.19 -36.06
CA LYS A 259 -3.25 3.96 -36.15
C LYS A 259 -2.93 2.45 -36.26
N PRO A 260 -1.92 2.04 -37.06
CA PRO A 260 -0.96 2.86 -37.80
C PRO A 260 -1.43 3.33 -39.19
N ASP A 261 -2.51 2.75 -39.73
CA ASP A 261 -2.95 2.96 -41.12
C ASP A 261 -3.81 4.23 -41.30
N ILE A 262 -3.26 5.39 -40.93
CA ILE A 262 -4.00 6.67 -40.90
C ILE A 262 -4.19 7.35 -42.27
N TRP A 263 -3.53 6.84 -43.31
CA TRP A 263 -3.52 7.45 -44.64
C TRP A 263 -4.41 6.74 -45.66
N TYR A 264 -4.80 5.49 -45.42
CA TYR A 264 -5.58 4.70 -46.38
C TYR A 264 -7.06 4.62 -46.00
N ASP A 265 -7.91 4.55 -47.01
CA ASP A 265 -9.31 4.21 -46.82
C ASP A 265 -9.46 2.68 -46.76
N LYS A 266 -10.24 2.23 -45.79
CA LYS A 266 -10.63 0.83 -45.65
C LYS A 266 -12.12 0.75 -45.38
N ASP A 267 -12.80 -0.19 -46.01
CA ASP A 267 -14.23 -0.44 -45.78
C ASP A 267 -14.53 -0.85 -44.33
N SER A 268 -13.52 -1.24 -43.55
CA SER A 268 -13.65 -1.56 -42.13
C SER A 268 -13.70 -0.34 -41.22
N TYR A 269 -13.41 0.86 -41.72
CA TYR A 269 -13.42 2.10 -40.95
C TYR A 269 -14.83 2.69 -40.82
N TRP A 270 -15.00 3.52 -39.79
CA TRP A 270 -16.23 4.25 -39.56
C TRP A 270 -16.22 5.55 -40.36
N GLU A 271 -17.35 5.84 -40.99
CA GLU A 271 -17.61 7.08 -41.71
C GLU A 271 -18.80 7.79 -41.07
N VAL A 272 -18.68 9.09 -40.85
CA VAL A 272 -19.77 9.94 -40.33
C VAL A 272 -20.17 10.92 -41.42
N ASP A 273 -21.38 10.79 -41.94
CA ASP A 273 -21.97 11.79 -42.84
C ASP A 273 -22.49 12.95 -41.97
N PHE A 274 -21.77 14.08 -42.00
CA PHE A 274 -22.04 15.24 -41.14
C PHE A 274 -23.44 15.82 -41.40
N TYR A 275 -23.81 15.95 -42.68
CA TYR A 275 -25.10 16.52 -43.07
C TYR A 275 -26.27 15.62 -42.70
N LYS A 276 -26.12 14.30 -42.85
CA LYS A 276 -27.18 13.34 -42.48
C LYS A 276 -27.16 12.96 -41.01
N ARG A 277 -26.14 13.36 -40.23
CA ARG A 277 -25.91 12.95 -38.84
C ARG A 277 -25.95 11.43 -38.67
N LYS A 278 -25.33 10.71 -39.60
CA LYS A 278 -25.31 9.24 -39.61
C LYS A 278 -23.88 8.72 -39.64
N ALA A 279 -23.55 7.88 -38.68
CA ALA A 279 -22.30 7.14 -38.67
C ALA A 279 -22.52 5.69 -39.12
N ARG A 280 -21.71 5.22 -40.06
CA ARG A 280 -21.81 3.88 -40.66
C ARG A 280 -20.44 3.22 -40.81
N ARG A 281 -20.43 1.89 -40.77
CA ARG A 281 -19.30 1.03 -41.12
C ARG A 281 -19.85 -0.14 -41.92
N ARG A 282 -19.51 -0.23 -43.22
CA ARG A 282 -20.12 -1.20 -44.15
C ARG A 282 -21.66 -1.11 -44.10
N THR A 283 -22.31 -2.16 -43.59
CA THR A 283 -23.76 -2.30 -43.43
C THR A 283 -24.23 -2.09 -41.99
N VAL A 284 -23.40 -1.50 -41.14
CA VAL A 284 -23.67 -1.28 -39.71
C VAL A 284 -23.82 0.22 -39.44
N THR A 285 -24.77 0.59 -38.59
CA THR A 285 -25.03 1.98 -38.17
C THR A 285 -24.76 2.17 -36.69
N LEU A 286 -24.17 3.29 -36.30
CA LEU A 286 -23.90 3.63 -34.90
C LEU A 286 -25.15 4.19 -34.23
N ILE A 287 -25.36 3.88 -32.95
CA ILE A 287 -26.39 4.52 -32.13
C ILE A 287 -25.80 5.77 -31.48
N ASP A 288 -26.54 6.87 -31.57
CA ASP A 288 -26.19 8.17 -31.00
C ASP A 288 -26.10 8.09 -29.46
N PRO A 289 -24.97 8.49 -28.83
CA PRO A 289 -24.81 8.59 -27.38
C PRO A 289 -25.89 9.40 -26.65
N HIS A 290 -26.47 10.40 -27.31
CA HIS A 290 -27.50 11.25 -26.71
C HIS A 290 -28.91 10.63 -26.75
N SER A 291 -29.10 9.53 -27.49
CA SER A 291 -30.38 8.86 -27.66
C SER A 291 -30.87 8.14 -26.38
N GLN A 292 -32.19 7.98 -26.25
CA GLN A 292 -32.79 7.23 -25.13
C GLN A 292 -32.34 5.76 -25.12
N LEU A 293 -32.24 5.13 -26.29
CA LEU A 293 -31.79 3.75 -26.43
C LEU A 293 -30.37 3.56 -25.88
N PHE A 294 -29.46 4.49 -26.17
CA PHE A 294 -28.11 4.45 -25.64
C PHE A 294 -28.11 4.51 -24.11
N ARG A 295 -28.86 5.45 -23.52
CA ARG A 295 -28.95 5.60 -22.06
C ARG A 295 -29.48 4.35 -21.37
N LEU A 296 -30.52 3.72 -21.93
CA LEU A 296 -31.08 2.48 -21.38
C LEU A 296 -30.04 1.35 -21.31
N ILE A 297 -29.23 1.20 -22.35
CA ILE A 297 -28.19 0.17 -22.39
C ILE A 297 -27.00 0.55 -21.51
N ALA A 298 -26.56 1.82 -21.57
CA ALA A 298 -25.46 2.31 -20.76
C ALA A 298 -25.75 2.14 -19.26
N ASN A 299 -27.00 2.35 -18.83
CA ASN A 299 -27.41 2.13 -17.43
C ASN A 299 -27.26 0.67 -16.97
N VAL A 300 -27.28 -0.32 -17.87
CA VAL A 300 -27.02 -1.72 -17.49
C VAL A 300 -25.56 -1.92 -17.09
N PHE A 301 -24.64 -1.14 -17.68
CA PHE A 301 -23.22 -1.15 -17.36
C PHE A 301 -22.84 -0.04 -16.36
N ASP A 302 -23.82 0.62 -15.74
CA ASP A 302 -23.57 1.63 -14.73
C ASP A 302 -22.74 1.05 -13.59
N GLY A 303 -21.77 1.80 -13.11
CA GLY A 303 -20.77 1.29 -12.18
C GLY A 303 -19.65 0.43 -12.81
N PHE A 304 -19.87 -0.25 -13.94
CA PHE A 304 -18.91 -1.21 -14.50
C PHE A 304 -18.02 -0.62 -15.61
N GLU A 305 -18.58 0.15 -16.53
CA GLU A 305 -17.85 0.81 -17.62
C GLU A 305 -18.40 2.21 -17.84
N HIS A 306 -17.51 3.17 -18.12
CA HIS A 306 -17.94 4.54 -18.35
C HIS A 306 -18.72 4.62 -19.69
N PRO A 307 -19.86 5.34 -19.78
CA PRO A 307 -20.68 5.41 -21.00
C PRO A 307 -19.89 5.80 -22.26
N GLY A 308 -18.90 6.68 -22.12
CA GLY A 308 -17.98 7.07 -23.21
C GLY A 308 -17.20 5.92 -23.85
N TYR A 309 -17.05 4.77 -23.19
CA TYR A 309 -16.35 3.60 -23.71
C TYR A 309 -17.27 2.49 -24.23
N ILE A 310 -18.59 2.72 -24.18
CA ILE A 310 -19.60 1.78 -24.68
C ILE A 310 -19.91 2.13 -26.14
N THR A 311 -19.66 1.20 -27.06
CA THR A 311 -19.98 1.39 -28.48
C THR A 311 -21.20 0.56 -28.84
N ILE A 312 -22.32 1.22 -29.19
CA ILE A 312 -23.57 0.54 -29.54
C ILE A 312 -23.85 0.72 -31.02
N TYR A 313 -24.12 -0.38 -31.71
CA TYR A 313 -24.39 -0.34 -33.15
C TYR A 313 -25.43 -1.36 -33.59
N GLN A 314 -26.15 -1.01 -34.66
CA GLN A 314 -27.20 -1.81 -35.28
C GLN A 314 -26.70 -2.36 -36.63
N PRO A 315 -26.47 -3.69 -36.76
CA PRO A 315 -26.21 -4.33 -38.04
C PRO A 315 -27.47 -4.40 -38.91
N ALA A 316 -27.32 -4.47 -40.24
CA ALA A 316 -28.46 -4.52 -41.17
C ALA A 316 -29.40 -5.73 -40.98
N SER A 317 -28.89 -6.90 -40.60
CA SER A 317 -29.66 -8.15 -40.50
C SER A 317 -29.55 -8.87 -39.15
N LYS A 318 -28.76 -8.35 -38.21
CA LYS A 318 -28.54 -8.96 -36.89
C LYS A 318 -29.10 -8.07 -35.79
N ASN A 319 -29.25 -8.62 -34.59
CA ASN A 319 -29.71 -7.87 -33.44
C ASN A 319 -28.71 -6.78 -33.03
N LEU A 320 -29.21 -5.80 -32.27
CA LEU A 320 -28.42 -4.72 -31.68
C LEU A 320 -27.21 -5.29 -30.92
N SER A 321 -26.05 -4.71 -31.16
CA SER A 321 -24.77 -5.14 -30.60
C SER A 321 -24.15 -4.04 -29.76
N VAL A 322 -23.52 -4.42 -28.66
CA VAL A 322 -22.83 -3.53 -27.72
C VAL A 322 -21.39 -4.03 -27.57
N GLU A 323 -20.41 -3.17 -27.82
CA GLU A 323 -18.99 -3.49 -27.81
C GLU A 323 -18.30 -2.67 -26.70
N LEU A 324 -17.68 -3.38 -25.76
CA LEU A 324 -16.78 -2.83 -24.74
C LEU A 324 -15.33 -3.13 -25.15
N ARG A 325 -14.83 -2.36 -26.12
CA ARG A 325 -13.62 -2.71 -26.87
C ARG A 325 -12.36 -2.87 -26.01
N ARG A 326 -12.22 -2.09 -24.93
CA ARG A 326 -11.06 -2.17 -24.03
C ARG A 326 -11.02 -3.47 -23.23
N LEU A 327 -12.19 -4.06 -22.96
CA LEU A 327 -12.35 -5.32 -22.24
C LEU A 327 -12.44 -6.52 -23.19
N GLU A 328 -12.44 -6.27 -24.50
CA GLU A 328 -12.67 -7.28 -25.54
C GLU A 328 -14.00 -8.04 -25.37
N LEU A 329 -15.01 -7.38 -24.80
CA LEU A 329 -16.35 -7.96 -24.58
C LEU A 329 -17.37 -7.44 -25.60
N ASP A 330 -18.02 -8.36 -26.30
CA ASP A 330 -19.12 -8.09 -27.22
C ASP A 330 -20.43 -8.69 -26.71
N PHE A 331 -21.46 -7.86 -26.64
CA PHE A 331 -22.81 -8.25 -26.28
C PHE A 331 -23.75 -8.15 -27.48
N ILE A 332 -24.73 -9.04 -27.54
CA ILE A 332 -25.86 -8.99 -28.47
C ILE A 332 -27.15 -9.01 -27.67
N VAL A 333 -28.11 -8.15 -28.04
CA VAL A 333 -29.46 -8.19 -27.48
C VAL A 333 -30.20 -9.40 -28.04
N THR A 334 -30.67 -10.31 -27.18
CA THR A 334 -31.45 -11.48 -27.57
C THR A 334 -32.88 -11.09 -27.95
N LYS A 335 -33.64 -12.02 -28.56
CA LYS A 335 -35.08 -11.82 -28.84
C LYS A 335 -35.90 -11.58 -27.56
N SER A 336 -35.40 -12.02 -26.42
CA SER A 336 -36.01 -11.80 -25.10
C SER A 336 -35.58 -10.49 -24.43
N GLY A 337 -34.80 -9.64 -25.11
CA GLY A 337 -34.34 -8.35 -24.56
C GLY A 337 -33.16 -8.42 -23.59
N LEU A 338 -32.52 -9.58 -23.45
CA LEU A 338 -31.35 -9.76 -22.56
C LEU A 338 -30.04 -9.54 -23.33
N LEU A 339 -29.00 -9.09 -22.62
CA LEU A 339 -27.66 -8.92 -23.19
C LEU A 339 -26.84 -10.21 -23.06
N ARG A 340 -26.49 -10.82 -24.21
CA ARG A 340 -25.63 -12.00 -24.27
C ARG A 340 -24.20 -11.61 -24.65
N CYS A 341 -23.24 -11.89 -23.78
CA CYS A 341 -21.82 -11.81 -24.07
C CYS A 341 -21.37 -13.01 -24.93
N LYS A 342 -20.67 -12.76 -26.04
CA LYS A 342 -20.16 -13.82 -26.92
C LYS A 342 -18.96 -14.56 -26.33
N GLN A 343 -17.98 -13.80 -25.86
CA GLN A 343 -16.69 -14.28 -25.39
C GLN A 343 -16.85 -15.17 -24.15
N LEU A 344 -17.70 -14.75 -23.22
CA LEU A 344 -17.97 -15.47 -21.97
C LEU A 344 -19.09 -16.51 -22.09
N ASN A 345 -19.77 -16.55 -23.24
CA ASN A 345 -20.98 -17.34 -23.49
C ASN A 345 -22.01 -17.25 -22.34
N ALA A 346 -22.30 -16.03 -21.89
CA ALA A 346 -23.13 -15.76 -20.72
C ALA A 346 -24.12 -14.62 -20.99
N LEU A 347 -25.23 -14.61 -20.27
CA LEU A 347 -26.25 -13.55 -20.26
C LEU A 347 -26.06 -12.67 -19.02
N ILE A 348 -26.30 -11.37 -19.12
CA ILE A 348 -26.46 -10.53 -17.92
C ILE A 348 -27.71 -11.00 -17.18
N ASP A 349 -27.53 -11.33 -15.89
CA ASP A 349 -28.61 -11.83 -15.05
C ASP A 349 -29.54 -10.69 -14.64
N MET A 350 -30.84 -10.95 -14.55
CA MET A 350 -31.80 -9.96 -14.03
C MET A 350 -31.67 -9.84 -12.52
N ASN A 351 -31.29 -10.93 -11.85
CA ASN A 351 -30.91 -10.89 -10.45
C ASN A 351 -29.43 -10.52 -10.33
N GLN A 352 -29.14 -9.28 -9.92
CA GLN A 352 -27.78 -8.79 -9.69
C GLN A 352 -27.27 -9.09 -8.27
N ASP A 353 -28.05 -9.78 -7.43
CA ASP A 353 -27.58 -10.25 -6.12
C ASP A 353 -26.81 -11.57 -6.26
N ALA A 354 -25.59 -11.57 -5.73
CA ALA A 354 -24.71 -12.73 -5.71
C ALA A 354 -24.67 -13.41 -4.33
N GLY A 355 -25.37 -12.87 -3.32
CA GLY A 355 -25.29 -13.33 -1.93
C GLY A 355 -24.01 -12.88 -1.20
N THR A 356 -23.24 -11.97 -1.78
CA THR A 356 -21.99 -11.41 -1.22
C THR A 356 -21.60 -10.12 -1.95
N TRP A 357 -20.56 -9.43 -1.47
CA TRP A 357 -20.06 -8.17 -2.00
C TRP A 357 -21.09 -7.04 -1.99
N TYR A 358 -21.90 -6.98 -0.93
CA TYR A 358 -22.87 -5.91 -0.74
C TYR A 358 -22.18 -4.55 -0.65
N GLY A 359 -22.60 -3.61 -1.50
CA GLY A 359 -21.99 -2.29 -1.62
C GLY A 359 -21.01 -2.13 -2.80
N LEU A 360 -20.55 -3.22 -3.43
CA LEU A 360 -19.76 -3.17 -4.65
C LEU A 360 -20.65 -2.82 -5.85
N LYS A 361 -20.55 -1.58 -6.34
CA LYS A 361 -21.36 -1.06 -7.46
C LYS A 361 -20.81 -1.46 -8.83
N SER A 362 -19.50 -1.61 -8.93
CA SER A 362 -18.80 -1.90 -10.19
C SER A 362 -18.76 -3.41 -10.51
N LYS A 363 -19.90 -4.10 -10.43
CA LYS A 363 -19.98 -5.55 -10.72
C LYS A 363 -21.16 -5.88 -11.60
N LEU A 364 -21.01 -6.90 -12.44
CA LEU A 364 -22.11 -7.47 -13.21
C LEU A 364 -22.20 -8.97 -12.95
N VAL A 365 -23.39 -9.42 -12.54
CA VAL A 365 -23.70 -10.84 -12.42
C VAL A 365 -24.20 -11.36 -13.76
N LEU A 366 -23.61 -12.47 -14.19
CA LEU A 366 -23.87 -13.17 -15.42
C LEU A 366 -24.36 -14.59 -15.12
N ARG A 367 -25.19 -15.15 -16.00
CA ARG A 367 -25.60 -16.56 -15.99
C ARG A 367 -25.21 -17.24 -17.29
N ASP A 368 -24.86 -18.53 -17.26
CA ASP A 368 -24.52 -19.29 -18.46
C ASP A 368 -25.75 -19.39 -19.40
N VAL A 369 -25.49 -19.42 -20.72
CA VAL A 369 -26.56 -19.46 -21.74
C VAL A 369 -27.24 -20.82 -21.83
N ILE A 370 -26.54 -21.89 -21.46
CA ILE A 370 -26.96 -23.29 -21.55
C ILE A 370 -27.47 -23.74 -20.18
N ASP A 371 -26.66 -23.59 -19.12
CA ASP A 371 -27.06 -23.92 -17.75
C ASP A 371 -27.36 -22.65 -16.95
N ASN A 372 -28.62 -22.24 -16.93
CA ASN A 372 -29.05 -20.99 -16.29
C ASN A 372 -28.76 -20.92 -14.77
N GLU A 373 -28.50 -22.05 -14.12
CA GLU A 373 -28.16 -22.10 -12.68
C GLU A 373 -26.71 -21.70 -12.42
N GLN A 374 -25.83 -21.80 -13.43
CA GLN A 374 -24.43 -21.42 -13.31
C GLN A 374 -24.28 -19.90 -13.43
N ARG A 375 -23.88 -19.27 -12.33
CA ARG A 375 -23.74 -17.81 -12.22
C ARG A 375 -22.28 -17.41 -12.00
N SER A 376 -21.90 -16.26 -12.52
CA SER A 376 -20.56 -15.69 -12.34
C SER A 376 -20.62 -14.17 -12.27
N ILE A 377 -19.64 -13.54 -11.64
CA ILE A 377 -19.52 -12.09 -11.48
C ILE A 377 -18.33 -11.63 -12.29
N ILE A 378 -18.47 -10.53 -13.03
CA ILE A 378 -17.34 -9.79 -13.59
C ILE A 378 -17.17 -8.45 -12.86
N VAL A 379 -15.92 -8.11 -12.55
CA VAL A 379 -15.55 -6.89 -11.82
C VAL A 379 -14.28 -6.30 -12.43
N PRO A 380 -14.17 -4.98 -12.63
CA PRO A 380 -12.93 -4.32 -13.03
C PRO A 380 -11.82 -4.50 -11.99
N MET A 381 -10.57 -4.58 -12.45
CA MET A 381 -9.39 -4.84 -11.60
C MET A 381 -8.56 -3.59 -11.29
N GLY A 382 -9.11 -2.39 -11.49
CA GLY A 382 -8.42 -1.15 -11.17
C GLY A 382 -8.54 -0.73 -9.69
N PRO A 383 -7.99 0.45 -9.36
CA PRO A 383 -8.03 0.99 -8.00
C PRO A 383 -9.46 1.14 -7.46
N LEU A 384 -9.61 0.92 -6.14
CA LEU A 384 -10.89 1.07 -5.45
C LEU A 384 -11.11 2.50 -4.97
N GLN A 385 -12.29 3.03 -5.26
CA GLN A 385 -12.84 4.24 -4.65
C GLN A 385 -13.93 3.83 -3.66
N CYS A 386 -13.80 4.31 -2.42
CA CYS A 386 -14.69 3.94 -1.33
C CYS A 386 -15.36 5.20 -0.79
N THR A 387 -16.66 5.14 -0.60
CA THR A 387 -17.43 6.22 0.03
C THR A 387 -18.37 5.62 1.06
N LYS A 388 -18.48 6.30 2.21
CA LYS A 388 -19.42 5.88 3.26
C LYS A 388 -20.84 6.18 2.83
N ASN A 389 -21.73 5.19 2.92
CA ASN A 389 -23.14 5.31 2.59
C ASN A 389 -24.00 4.87 3.79
N GLY A 390 -24.21 5.81 4.72
CA GLY A 390 -24.90 5.53 5.99
C GLY A 390 -24.11 4.54 6.86
N ILE A 391 -24.72 3.38 7.12
CA ILE A 391 -24.12 2.26 7.87
C ILE A 391 -23.34 1.29 6.97
N HIS A 392 -23.42 1.45 5.64
CA HIS A 392 -22.73 0.64 4.64
C HIS A 392 -21.65 1.46 3.92
N VAL A 393 -20.94 0.81 2.99
CA VAL A 393 -20.00 1.46 2.07
C VAL A 393 -20.46 1.26 0.63
N SER A 394 -20.17 2.25 -0.21
CA SER A 394 -20.30 2.14 -1.67
C SER A 394 -18.91 2.08 -2.26
N ILE A 395 -18.62 0.99 -2.96
CA ILE A 395 -17.30 0.70 -3.52
C ILE A 395 -17.41 0.67 -5.04
N PHE A 396 -16.48 1.36 -5.69
CA PHE A 396 -16.34 1.42 -7.13
C PHE A 396 -14.90 1.09 -7.52
N ALA A 397 -14.72 0.02 -8.29
CA ALA A 397 -13.45 -0.33 -8.90
C ALA A 397 -13.34 0.37 -10.26
N GLU A 398 -12.29 1.18 -10.45
CA GLU A 398 -12.08 1.86 -11.71
C GLU A 398 -11.75 0.87 -12.83
N ASN A 399 -12.33 1.09 -14.01
CA ASN A 399 -12.11 0.24 -15.16
C ASN A 399 -11.00 0.80 -16.07
N LEU A 400 -9.82 0.21 -15.93
CA LEU A 400 -8.63 0.52 -16.74
C LEU A 400 -8.44 -0.42 -17.95
N GLY A 401 -9.48 -1.18 -18.34
CA GLY A 401 -9.40 -2.15 -19.43
C GLY A 401 -9.07 -3.58 -19.00
N THR A 402 -9.11 -3.89 -17.71
CA THR A 402 -8.91 -5.24 -17.17
C THR A 402 -10.01 -5.59 -16.20
N TYR A 403 -10.52 -6.82 -16.28
CA TYR A 403 -11.56 -7.35 -15.41
C TYR A 403 -11.19 -8.77 -14.94
N GLY A 404 -11.72 -9.19 -13.81
CA GLY A 404 -11.71 -10.61 -13.42
C GLY A 404 -13.10 -11.21 -13.41
N ARG A 405 -13.13 -12.53 -13.49
CA ARG A 405 -14.35 -13.33 -13.47
C ARG A 405 -14.30 -14.28 -12.28
N PHE A 406 -15.37 -14.27 -11.49
CA PHE A 406 -15.54 -15.07 -10.28
C PHE A 406 -16.80 -15.93 -10.42
N PHE A 407 -16.70 -17.23 -10.23
CA PHE A 407 -17.83 -18.16 -10.33
C PHE A 407 -18.51 -18.32 -8.97
N ILE A 408 -19.84 -18.34 -8.97
CA ILE A 408 -20.63 -18.49 -7.74
C ILE A 408 -20.83 -19.97 -7.47
N ASN A 409 -20.13 -20.50 -6.47
CA ASN A 409 -20.26 -21.89 -6.05
C ASN A 409 -21.24 -22.00 -4.88
N THR A 410 -22.50 -22.27 -5.22
CA THR A 410 -23.57 -22.44 -4.24
C THR A 410 -23.47 -23.77 -3.47
N SER A 411 -22.74 -24.76 -3.99
CA SER A 411 -22.56 -26.05 -3.33
C SER A 411 -21.66 -25.94 -2.10
N LEU A 412 -20.58 -25.18 -2.21
CA LEU A 412 -19.65 -24.92 -1.11
C LEU A 412 -19.93 -23.61 -0.36
N GLY A 413 -20.71 -22.70 -0.97
CA GLY A 413 -20.98 -21.38 -0.41
C GLY A 413 -19.76 -20.46 -0.51
N ARG A 414 -19.16 -20.34 -1.70
CA ARG A 414 -17.98 -19.47 -1.91
C ARG A 414 -17.91 -18.95 -3.34
N LEU A 415 -17.02 -17.97 -3.57
CA LEU A 415 -16.64 -17.53 -4.91
C LEU A 415 -15.37 -18.26 -5.36
N ASP A 416 -15.42 -18.90 -6.52
CA ASP A 416 -14.28 -19.55 -7.15
C ASP A 416 -13.68 -18.63 -8.22
N CYS A 417 -12.35 -18.66 -8.39
CA CYS A 417 -11.66 -17.90 -9.41
C CYS A 417 -10.45 -18.67 -9.94
N PRO A 418 -9.90 -18.26 -11.11
CA PRO A 418 -8.61 -18.77 -11.55
C PRO A 418 -7.55 -18.59 -10.44
N VAL A 419 -6.65 -19.56 -10.32
CA VAL A 419 -5.55 -19.56 -9.35
C VAL A 419 -4.41 -18.67 -9.86
N GLU A 420 -4.74 -17.40 -10.11
CA GLU A 420 -3.81 -16.34 -10.43
C GLU A 420 -3.68 -15.42 -9.20
N PRO A 421 -2.47 -14.98 -8.81
CA PRO A 421 -2.31 -14.14 -7.62
C PRO A 421 -3.17 -12.89 -7.62
N TRP A 422 -3.36 -12.23 -8.78
CA TRP A 422 -4.16 -11.01 -8.85
C TRP A 422 -5.64 -11.28 -8.56
N THR A 423 -6.24 -12.31 -9.16
CA THR A 423 -7.66 -12.65 -8.93
C THR A 423 -7.90 -13.11 -7.50
N LEU A 424 -6.96 -13.85 -6.91
CA LEU A 424 -7.04 -14.30 -5.52
C LEU A 424 -7.00 -13.13 -4.53
N TYR A 425 -6.04 -12.21 -4.69
CA TYR A 425 -5.95 -11.04 -3.83
C TYR A 425 -7.10 -10.05 -4.08
N ALA A 426 -7.58 -9.91 -5.32
CA ALA A 426 -8.75 -9.10 -5.62
C ALA A 426 -10.02 -9.68 -4.97
N LYS A 427 -10.20 -11.02 -4.99
CA LYS A 427 -11.29 -11.68 -4.25
C LYS A 427 -11.26 -11.30 -2.77
N ALA A 428 -10.09 -11.42 -2.13
CA ALA A 428 -9.92 -11.05 -0.73
C ALA A 428 -10.16 -9.56 -0.48
N GLN A 429 -9.67 -8.69 -1.38
CA GLN A 429 -9.86 -7.25 -1.33
C GLN A 429 -11.35 -6.88 -1.37
N PHE A 430 -12.11 -7.43 -2.32
CA PHE A 430 -13.53 -7.13 -2.43
C PHE A 430 -14.29 -7.56 -1.17
N HIS A 431 -14.05 -8.78 -0.65
CA HIS A 431 -14.64 -9.21 0.62
C HIS A 431 -14.26 -8.29 1.80
N ALA A 432 -12.99 -7.92 1.91
CA ALA A 432 -12.52 -7.05 3.00
C ALA A 432 -13.22 -5.69 2.97
N TYR A 433 -13.27 -5.05 1.80
CA TYR A 433 -13.89 -3.73 1.64
C TYR A 433 -15.41 -3.79 1.78
N THR A 434 -16.08 -4.88 1.38
CA THR A 434 -17.53 -5.04 1.53
C THR A 434 -17.94 -5.65 2.88
N SER A 435 -17.06 -5.68 3.88
CA SER A 435 -17.39 -6.31 5.15
C SER A 435 -18.46 -5.55 5.93
N PHE A 436 -19.39 -6.32 6.51
CA PHE A 436 -20.41 -5.83 7.42
C PHE A 436 -20.48 -6.70 8.68
N VAL A 437 -21.19 -6.22 9.70
CA VAL A 437 -21.37 -6.92 10.99
C VAL A 437 -22.13 -8.25 10.81
N LEU A 438 -23.00 -8.31 9.81
CA LEU A 438 -23.72 -9.53 9.44
C LEU A 438 -22.92 -10.34 8.41
N PRO A 439 -22.93 -11.68 8.51
CA PRO A 439 -22.37 -12.55 7.48
C PRO A 439 -23.09 -12.42 6.13
N ASP A 440 -22.34 -12.62 5.05
CA ASP A 440 -22.90 -12.72 3.70
C ASP A 440 -23.72 -14.02 3.54
N GLU A 441 -24.83 -13.97 2.80
CA GLU A 441 -25.73 -15.12 2.62
C GLU A 441 -25.04 -16.30 1.91
N LEU A 442 -24.19 -16.02 0.92
CA LEU A 442 -23.46 -17.04 0.17
C LEU A 442 -22.40 -17.73 1.03
N THR A 443 -21.58 -16.95 1.74
CA THR A 443 -20.38 -17.46 2.42
C THR A 443 -20.63 -17.85 3.88
N GLY A 444 -21.73 -17.38 4.48
CA GLY A 444 -22.00 -17.54 5.92
C GLY A 444 -20.94 -16.90 6.82
N ARG A 445 -20.09 -16.04 6.25
CA ARG A 445 -18.99 -15.33 6.90
C ARG A 445 -19.12 -13.85 6.62
N THR A 446 -18.64 -13.01 7.54
CA THR A 446 -18.50 -11.58 7.23
C THR A 446 -17.40 -11.38 6.19
N GLY A 447 -17.44 -10.25 5.48
CA GLY A 447 -16.40 -9.93 4.49
C GLY A 447 -14.96 -9.99 5.05
N THR A 448 -14.73 -9.53 6.28
CA THR A 448 -13.42 -9.62 6.96
C THR A 448 -13.01 -11.06 7.21
N GLU A 449 -13.93 -11.90 7.69
CA GLU A 449 -13.66 -13.33 7.94
C GLU A 449 -13.33 -14.08 6.63
N GLU A 450 -14.09 -13.84 5.57
CA GLU A 450 -13.84 -14.47 4.27
C GLU A 450 -12.54 -13.96 3.61
N ALA A 451 -12.24 -12.67 3.75
CA ALA A 451 -10.97 -12.11 3.27
C ALA A 451 -9.76 -12.70 4.00
N VAL A 452 -9.84 -12.83 5.34
CA VAL A 452 -8.81 -13.47 6.16
C VAL A 452 -8.63 -14.93 5.75
N HIS A 453 -9.73 -15.66 5.57
CA HIS A 453 -9.69 -17.04 5.09
C HIS A 453 -9.03 -17.16 3.71
N CYS A 454 -9.38 -16.29 2.77
CA CYS A 454 -8.75 -16.25 1.44
C CYS A 454 -7.24 -15.99 1.54
N LEU A 455 -6.81 -14.99 2.31
CA LEU A 455 -5.38 -14.62 2.43
C LEU A 455 -4.54 -15.68 3.16
N LYS A 456 -5.14 -16.40 4.12
CA LYS A 456 -4.48 -17.51 4.83
C LYS A 456 -4.43 -18.81 4.02
N SER A 457 -5.24 -18.93 2.97
CA SER A 457 -5.26 -20.14 2.14
C SER A 457 -3.89 -20.39 1.48
N GLY A 458 -3.57 -21.66 1.25
CA GLY A 458 -2.37 -22.05 0.51
C GLY A 458 -2.34 -21.47 -0.90
N TYR A 459 -3.51 -21.31 -1.54
CA TYR A 459 -3.65 -20.67 -2.85
C TYR A 459 -3.11 -19.24 -2.90
N SER A 460 -3.21 -18.50 -1.80
CA SER A 460 -2.76 -17.10 -1.71
C SER A 460 -1.27 -16.95 -1.41
N GLN A 461 -0.55 -18.04 -1.13
CA GLN A 461 0.90 -17.98 -0.92
C GLN A 461 1.61 -17.80 -2.26
N PRO A 462 2.53 -16.82 -2.40
CA PRO A 462 3.21 -16.59 -3.66
C PRO A 462 4.13 -17.78 -3.95
N TRP A 463 4.08 -18.30 -5.17
CA TRP A 463 5.01 -19.30 -5.71
C TRP A 463 5.97 -18.71 -6.76
N THR A 464 5.79 -17.43 -7.09
CA THR A 464 6.62 -16.66 -8.01
C THR A 464 6.64 -15.18 -7.60
N THR A 465 7.56 -14.38 -8.15
CA THR A 465 7.64 -12.94 -7.88
C THR A 465 6.37 -12.24 -8.35
N LEU A 466 5.84 -11.33 -7.52
CA LEU A 466 4.55 -10.68 -7.79
C LEU A 466 4.68 -9.49 -8.74
N ASN A 467 3.73 -9.39 -9.68
CA ASN A 467 3.57 -8.23 -10.56
C ASN A 467 3.04 -7.01 -9.79
N PRO A 468 3.15 -5.78 -10.36
CA PRO A 468 2.67 -4.56 -9.71
C PRO A 468 1.17 -4.57 -9.35
N GLY A 469 0.30 -5.21 -10.15
CA GLY A 469 -1.14 -5.31 -9.87
C GLY A 469 -1.48 -6.06 -8.57
N PRO A 470 -1.05 -7.33 -8.42
CA PRO A 470 -1.16 -8.08 -7.16
C PRO A 470 -0.56 -7.35 -5.95
N LEU A 471 0.63 -6.74 -6.11
CA LEU A 471 1.29 -5.99 -5.03
C LEU A 471 0.47 -4.76 -4.60
N GLY A 472 -0.04 -3.98 -5.57
CA GLY A 472 -0.93 -2.85 -5.28
C GLY A 472 -2.21 -3.29 -4.57
N THR A 473 -2.75 -4.44 -4.95
CA THR A 473 -3.93 -5.03 -4.29
C THR A 473 -3.64 -5.36 -2.82
N LEU A 474 -2.53 -6.06 -2.55
CA LEU A 474 -2.09 -6.37 -1.17
C LEU A 474 -1.84 -5.10 -0.34
N GLN A 475 -1.23 -4.06 -0.92
CA GLN A 475 -1.02 -2.78 -0.26
C GLN A 475 -2.33 -2.13 0.17
N THR A 476 -3.34 -2.08 -0.71
CA THR A 476 -4.64 -1.51 -0.35
C THR A 476 -5.39 -2.33 0.70
N ILE A 477 -5.14 -3.64 0.80
CA ILE A 477 -5.66 -4.47 1.90
C ILE A 477 -4.94 -4.13 3.20
N ALA A 478 -3.61 -3.98 3.19
CA ALA A 478 -2.84 -3.61 4.37
C ALA A 478 -3.26 -2.24 4.94
N LEU A 479 -3.63 -1.29 4.07
CA LEU A 479 -4.14 0.04 4.44
C LEU A 479 -5.52 0.03 5.12
N LEU A 480 -6.21 -1.12 5.17
CA LEU A 480 -7.41 -1.27 6.00
C LEU A 480 -7.07 -1.31 7.49
N ALA A 481 -5.82 -1.64 7.86
CA ALA A 481 -5.41 -1.60 9.25
C ALA A 481 -5.29 -0.13 9.75
N PRO A 482 -5.95 0.24 10.86
CA PRO A 482 -5.85 1.60 11.39
C PRO A 482 -4.44 1.91 11.88
N GLY A 483 -3.94 3.12 11.59
CA GLY A 483 -2.61 3.55 12.03
C GLY A 483 -2.59 3.83 13.53
N ARG A 484 -1.64 3.26 14.27
CA ARG A 484 -1.57 3.39 15.74
C ARG A 484 -0.17 3.77 16.21
N VAL A 485 -0.02 4.97 16.78
CA VAL A 485 1.27 5.52 17.25
C VAL A 485 1.17 6.12 18.64
N TYR A 486 2.31 6.24 19.32
CA TYR A 486 2.41 6.92 20.60
C TYR A 486 2.52 8.45 20.44
N TYR A 487 1.90 9.20 21.36
CA TYR A 487 1.99 10.66 21.42
C TYR A 487 2.43 11.17 22.82
N PRO A 488 3.40 12.11 22.89
CA PRO A 488 4.30 12.51 21.81
C PRO A 488 5.19 11.34 21.34
N PRO A 489 5.78 11.39 20.12
CA PRO A 489 6.62 10.31 19.61
C PRO A 489 7.73 9.93 20.61
N GLY A 490 7.90 8.62 20.87
CA GLY A 490 8.84 8.09 21.86
C GLY A 490 8.30 8.03 23.30
N SER A 491 7.17 8.70 23.60
CA SER A 491 6.52 8.63 24.91
C SER A 491 5.46 7.53 24.93
N LYS A 492 5.68 6.44 25.69
CA LYS A 492 4.71 5.33 25.86
C LYS A 492 3.51 5.70 26.75
N THR A 493 2.98 6.93 26.62
CA THR A 493 1.97 7.51 27.52
C THR A 493 0.58 7.54 26.91
N VAL A 494 0.44 7.96 25.64
CA VAL A 494 -0.86 8.14 24.98
C VAL A 494 -0.84 7.47 23.62
N GLN A 495 -1.93 6.76 23.28
CA GLN A 495 -2.14 6.18 21.96
C GLN A 495 -2.93 7.16 21.08
N HIS A 496 -2.40 7.47 19.91
CA HIS A 496 -3.09 8.15 18.82
C HIS A 496 -3.49 7.12 17.76
N THR A 497 -4.73 7.18 17.25
CA THR A 497 -5.24 6.23 16.24
C THR A 497 -5.86 6.98 15.08
N THR A 498 -5.39 6.66 13.87
CA THR A 498 -5.85 7.26 12.62
C THR A 498 -6.71 6.26 11.86
N TRP A 499 -7.97 6.61 11.64
CA TRP A 499 -8.94 5.83 10.87
C TRP A 499 -9.19 6.49 9.51
N ASN A 500 -9.53 5.71 8.50
CA ASN A 500 -10.04 6.20 7.24
C ASN A 500 -11.52 6.59 7.38
N GLU A 501 -11.83 7.87 7.15
CA GLU A 501 -13.18 8.44 7.32
C GLU A 501 -14.19 7.92 6.28
N ASN A 502 -13.71 7.44 5.13
CA ASN A 502 -14.55 6.91 4.06
C ASN A 502 -15.01 5.46 4.31
N LEU A 503 -14.46 4.79 5.31
CA LEU A 503 -14.74 3.40 5.66
C LEU A 503 -15.44 3.30 7.02
N THR A 504 -16.13 2.19 7.25
CA THR A 504 -16.69 1.91 8.59
C THR A 504 -15.60 1.34 9.50
N PRO A 505 -15.74 1.48 10.84
CA PRO A 505 -14.78 0.89 11.78
C PRO A 505 -14.67 -0.64 11.68
N TRP A 506 -15.72 -1.32 11.19
CA TRP A 506 -15.76 -2.78 11.09
C TRP A 506 -14.89 -3.36 9.96
N ILE A 507 -14.79 -2.62 8.85
CA ILE A 507 -13.93 -2.97 7.71
C ILE A 507 -12.45 -2.82 8.07
N GLN A 508 -12.13 -1.88 8.97
CA GLN A 508 -10.77 -1.50 9.30
C GLN A 508 -10.20 -2.38 10.42
N HIS A 509 -9.46 -3.43 10.05
CA HIS A 509 -9.02 -4.48 10.97
C HIS A 509 -7.49 -4.66 10.99
N GLU A 510 -6.90 -4.82 12.18
CA GLU A 510 -5.44 -4.91 12.36
C GLU A 510 -4.81 -6.15 11.68
N ILE A 511 -5.58 -7.23 11.55
CA ILE A 511 -5.06 -8.50 10.99
C ILE A 511 -4.51 -8.34 9.57
N PHE A 512 -5.09 -7.47 8.76
CA PHE A 512 -4.75 -7.34 7.35
C PHE A 512 -3.29 -6.94 7.15
N SER A 513 -2.79 -6.01 7.97
CA SER A 513 -1.38 -5.60 7.95
C SER A 513 -0.46 -6.80 8.23
N SER A 514 -0.79 -7.60 9.25
CA SER A 514 0.02 -8.77 9.62
C SER A 514 0.00 -9.90 8.57
N LEU A 515 -1.14 -10.14 7.92
CA LEU A 515 -1.27 -11.20 6.90
C LEU A 515 -0.59 -10.83 5.59
N VAL A 516 -0.78 -9.58 5.14
CA VAL A 516 -0.12 -9.07 3.95
C VAL A 516 1.39 -9.09 4.14
N GLU A 517 1.88 -8.72 5.33
CA GLU A 517 3.30 -8.77 5.62
C GLU A 517 3.87 -10.20 5.52
N LYS A 518 3.19 -11.21 6.08
CA LYS A 518 3.60 -12.63 5.93
C LYS A 518 3.68 -13.06 4.47
N ILE A 519 2.72 -12.65 3.64
CA ILE A 519 2.72 -12.92 2.19
C ILE A 519 3.92 -12.24 1.52
N LEU A 520 4.20 -10.99 1.87
CA LEU A 520 5.32 -10.22 1.32
C LEU A 520 6.68 -10.75 1.80
N GLU A 521 6.80 -11.28 3.01
CA GLU A 521 8.01 -11.96 3.48
C GLU A 521 8.35 -13.18 2.62
N THR A 522 7.34 -14.00 2.26
CA THR A 522 7.52 -15.10 1.31
C THR A 522 7.92 -14.57 -0.08
N GLU A 523 7.29 -13.49 -0.56
CA GLU A 523 7.65 -12.86 -1.84
C GLU A 523 9.10 -12.33 -1.86
N ARG A 524 9.55 -11.67 -0.78
CA ARG A 524 10.95 -11.21 -0.63
C ARG A 524 11.92 -12.38 -0.66
N THR A 525 11.56 -13.50 -0.03
CA THR A 525 12.37 -14.73 -0.06
C THR A 525 12.46 -15.30 -1.48
N LEU A 526 11.36 -15.34 -2.22
CA LEU A 526 11.34 -15.78 -3.62
C LEU A 526 12.12 -14.83 -4.54
N ARG A 527 12.08 -13.53 -4.27
CA ARG A 527 12.79 -12.52 -5.06
C ARG A 527 14.31 -12.68 -4.99
N GLN A 528 14.86 -13.23 -3.91
CA GLN A 528 16.28 -13.57 -3.82
C GLN A 528 16.74 -14.54 -4.94
N PHE A 529 15.81 -15.29 -5.52
CA PHE A 529 16.06 -16.21 -6.64
C PHE A 529 15.73 -15.59 -8.02
N GLY A 530 15.31 -14.32 -8.08
CA GLY A 530 14.90 -13.63 -9.32
C GLY A 530 15.89 -12.55 -9.77
N ASN A 531 16.06 -12.38 -11.09
CA ASN A 531 17.02 -11.44 -11.70
C ASN A 531 16.53 -9.96 -11.80
N LYS A 532 15.54 -9.52 -11.00
CA LYS A 532 14.96 -8.17 -11.12
C LYS A 532 14.89 -7.46 -9.77
N ASP A 533 15.71 -6.42 -9.62
CA ASP A 533 15.53 -5.40 -8.58
C ASP A 533 14.37 -4.48 -8.97
N ILE A 534 13.25 -4.61 -8.26
CA ILE A 534 12.15 -3.65 -8.30
C ILE A 534 12.06 -3.04 -6.91
N ASP A 535 12.25 -1.72 -6.83
CA ASP A 535 12.01 -0.96 -5.59
C ASP A 535 10.57 -1.15 -5.14
N GLN A 536 10.39 -1.75 -3.95
CA GLN A 536 9.08 -1.81 -3.31
C GLN A 536 8.92 -0.60 -2.38
N PRO A 537 7.77 0.11 -2.45
CA PRO A 537 7.43 1.07 -1.42
C PRO A 537 7.13 0.35 -0.10
N GLU A 538 7.49 0.96 1.02
CA GLU A 538 7.14 0.45 2.36
C GLU A 538 5.62 0.30 2.48
N VAL A 539 5.17 -0.93 2.75
CA VAL A 539 3.73 -1.29 2.77
C VAL A 539 3.09 -1.04 4.14
N ARG A 540 3.90 -0.84 5.19
CA ARG A 540 3.39 -0.71 6.55
C ARG A 540 3.01 0.75 6.84
N PRO A 541 1.78 1.03 7.30
CA PRO A 541 1.49 2.31 7.94
C PRO A 541 2.38 2.43 9.19
N ALA A 542 3.06 3.56 9.38
CA ALA A 542 3.93 3.81 10.53
C ALA A 542 3.15 3.61 11.84
N SER A 543 3.24 2.40 12.41
CA SER A 543 2.47 1.97 13.57
C SER A 543 3.38 1.20 14.52
N ASP A 544 3.12 1.33 15.80
CA ASP A 544 3.84 0.61 16.85
C ASP A 544 3.27 -0.82 16.99
N ASP A 545 4.15 -1.82 16.89
CA ASP A 545 3.76 -3.24 16.93
C ASP A 545 3.00 -3.61 18.22
N PHE A 546 3.38 -3.04 19.35
CA PHE A 546 2.70 -3.33 20.62
C PHE A 546 1.27 -2.77 20.62
N LEU A 547 1.06 -1.55 20.11
CA LEU A 547 -0.28 -0.96 20.00
C LEU A 547 -1.16 -1.75 19.03
N MET A 548 -0.61 -2.21 17.91
CA MET A 548 -1.31 -3.06 16.94
C MET A 548 -1.72 -4.40 17.55
N ILE A 549 -0.79 -5.11 18.21
CA ILE A 549 -1.07 -6.40 18.87
C ILE A 549 -2.10 -6.22 19.99
N ARG A 550 -1.99 -5.15 20.78
CA ARG A 550 -2.94 -4.84 21.86
C ARG A 550 -4.35 -4.59 21.29
N ALA A 551 -4.46 -3.83 20.20
CA ALA A 551 -5.75 -3.55 19.57
C ALA A 551 -6.37 -4.82 18.98
N TYR A 552 -5.59 -5.62 18.24
CA TYR A 552 -6.02 -6.92 17.71
C TYR A 552 -6.51 -7.85 18.82
N ARG A 553 -5.78 -7.98 19.95
CA ARG A 553 -6.22 -8.77 21.11
C ARG A 553 -7.58 -8.32 21.66
N ARG A 554 -7.78 -7.01 21.81
CA ARG A 554 -9.05 -6.46 22.30
C ARG A 554 -10.18 -6.67 21.30
N GLY A 555 -9.92 -6.46 20.01
CA GLY A 555 -10.89 -6.70 18.94
C GLY A 555 -11.36 -8.16 18.88
N ASN A 556 -10.42 -9.11 19.01
CA ASN A 556 -10.70 -10.54 18.94
C ASN A 556 -11.68 -11.02 20.03
N THR A 557 -11.79 -10.31 21.16
CA THR A 557 -12.78 -10.65 22.22
C THR A 557 -14.25 -10.46 21.80
N TYR A 558 -14.49 -9.68 20.74
CA TYR A 558 -15.82 -9.39 20.20
C TYR A 558 -16.07 -10.09 18.85
N GLN A 559 -15.18 -11.01 18.47
CA GLN A 559 -15.26 -11.72 17.21
C GLN A 559 -15.54 -13.20 17.43
N ARG A 560 -16.03 -13.84 16.37
CA ARG A 560 -16.29 -15.26 16.36
C ARG A 560 -14.94 -16.03 16.37
N PRO A 561 -14.74 -16.99 17.29
CA PRO A 561 -13.58 -17.87 17.25
C PRO A 561 -13.56 -18.70 15.96
N ASN A 562 -12.36 -19.01 15.45
CA ASN A 562 -12.14 -19.84 14.26
C ASN A 562 -12.57 -19.26 12.90
N ALA A 563 -12.86 -17.96 12.79
CA ALA A 563 -13.08 -17.33 11.48
C ALA A 563 -11.76 -17.00 10.74
N GLY A 564 -10.73 -17.82 10.95
CA GLY A 564 -9.38 -17.61 10.44
C GLY A 564 -8.49 -16.69 11.28
N PHE A 565 -8.90 -16.26 12.48
CA PHE A 565 -8.07 -15.47 13.39
C PHE A 565 -7.08 -16.35 14.18
N ASP A 566 -5.89 -15.83 14.49
CA ASP A 566 -4.89 -16.57 15.30
C ASP A 566 -5.34 -16.61 16.78
N ASP A 567 -5.27 -17.80 17.40
CA ASP A 567 -5.52 -17.99 18.83
C ASP A 567 -4.40 -17.33 19.64
N LEU A 568 -4.64 -16.11 20.13
CA LEU A 568 -3.69 -15.43 20.98
C LEU A 568 -3.84 -15.88 22.44
N PRO A 569 -2.72 -16.08 23.16
CA PRO A 569 -2.77 -16.43 24.57
C PRO A 569 -3.44 -15.31 25.36
N VAL A 570 -4.34 -15.70 26.27
CA VAL A 570 -5.04 -14.76 27.15
C VAL A 570 -4.01 -14.12 28.08
N VAL A 571 -3.73 -12.83 27.86
CA VAL A 571 -2.94 -12.03 28.79
C VAL A 571 -3.89 -11.56 29.89
N LYS A 572 -3.59 -11.91 31.13
CA LYS A 572 -4.35 -11.38 32.27
C LYS A 572 -4.11 -9.88 32.33
N ASP A 573 -5.21 -9.10 32.33
CA ASP A 573 -5.11 -7.67 32.60
C ASP A 573 -4.36 -7.47 33.92
N GLU A 574 -3.39 -6.56 33.91
CA GLU A 574 -2.74 -6.16 35.14
C GLU A 574 -3.79 -5.50 36.04
N ILE A 575 -3.84 -5.93 37.31
CA ILE A 575 -4.71 -5.30 38.29
C ILE A 575 -4.22 -3.87 38.46
N TYR A 576 -5.00 -2.92 37.92
CA TYR A 576 -4.75 -1.50 38.13
C TYR A 576 -4.73 -1.25 39.63
N LYS A 577 -3.58 -0.83 40.16
CA LYS A 577 -3.45 -0.40 41.56
C LYS A 577 -4.01 1.02 41.62
N PRO A 578 -5.25 1.20 42.08
CA PRO A 578 -5.88 2.48 41.98
C PRO A 578 -5.26 3.44 43.02
N ARG A 579 -5.22 4.73 42.68
CA ARG A 579 -4.49 5.75 43.46
C ARG A 579 -5.10 6.00 44.84
N ASP A 580 -6.35 5.60 45.02
CA ASP A 580 -7.14 5.65 46.24
C ASP A 580 -6.74 4.58 47.27
N ARG A 581 -6.01 3.52 46.87
CA ARG A 581 -5.50 2.53 47.83
C ARG A 581 -4.42 3.14 48.73
N PHE A 582 -4.56 2.87 50.03
CA PHE A 582 -3.53 3.19 51.01
C PHE A 582 -2.24 2.42 50.71
N GLN A 583 -1.25 3.11 50.16
CA GLN A 583 0.14 2.65 50.10
C GLN A 583 0.88 3.32 51.25
N GLY A 584 1.33 2.51 52.22
CA GLY A 584 2.13 3.00 53.34
C GLY A 584 3.49 3.47 52.83
N SER A 585 3.71 4.78 52.82
CA SER A 585 5.02 5.38 52.57
C SER A 585 5.51 6.05 53.84
N ARG A 586 6.84 6.12 54.03
CA ARG A 586 7.46 6.79 55.17
C ARG A 586 6.97 8.25 55.29
N SER A 587 6.89 8.96 54.16
CA SER A 587 6.30 10.30 54.08
C SER A 587 4.89 10.42 54.67
N ARG A 588 4.00 9.48 54.33
CA ARG A 588 2.61 9.48 54.83
C ARG A 588 2.54 9.14 56.31
N SER A 589 3.38 8.22 56.79
CA SER A 589 3.49 7.91 58.22
C SER A 589 3.99 9.12 59.02
N ASN A 590 5.00 9.84 58.51
CA ASN A 590 5.51 11.07 59.12
C ASN A 590 4.41 12.14 59.23
N VAL A 591 3.65 12.36 58.14
CA VAL A 591 2.52 13.30 58.13
C VAL A 591 1.44 12.89 59.13
N PHE A 592 1.10 11.60 59.17
CA PHE A 592 0.10 11.07 60.09
C PHE A 592 0.53 11.23 61.55
N GLU A 593 1.79 10.93 61.85
CA GLU A 593 2.40 11.11 63.18
C GLU A 593 2.30 12.57 63.63
N ILE A 594 2.86 13.51 62.86
CA ILE A 594 2.90 14.93 63.23
C ILE A 594 1.50 15.53 63.30
N SER A 595 0.62 15.18 62.37
CA SER A 595 -0.77 15.64 62.40
C SER A 595 -1.52 15.13 63.64
N SER A 596 -1.24 13.89 64.08
CA SER A 596 -1.83 13.30 65.28
C SER A 596 -1.32 13.98 66.55
N LEU A 597 -0.01 14.27 66.62
CA LEU A 597 0.61 14.99 67.74
C LEU A 597 0.05 16.41 67.88
N VAL A 598 -0.11 17.15 66.77
CA VAL A 598 -0.71 18.49 66.78
C VAL A 598 -2.20 18.43 67.12
N LYS A 599 -2.95 17.48 66.55
CA LYS A 599 -4.39 17.33 66.82
C LYS A 599 -4.68 17.14 68.31
N ASN A 600 -3.87 16.30 68.96
CA ASN A 600 -3.97 15.97 70.38
C ASN A 600 -3.23 16.96 71.29
N TRP A 601 -2.57 17.98 70.71
CA TRP A 601 -1.75 18.97 71.42
C TRP A 601 -0.77 18.33 72.41
N SER A 602 -0.15 17.22 71.99
CA SER A 602 0.61 16.33 72.87
C SER A 602 2.02 16.88 73.16
N THR A 603 2.46 16.74 74.41
CA THR A 603 3.85 16.95 74.83
C THR A 603 4.71 15.69 74.72
N ASN A 604 4.10 14.54 74.43
CA ASN A 604 4.79 13.25 74.29
C ASN A 604 5.19 13.01 72.84
N THR A 605 6.28 13.66 72.40
CA THR A 605 6.73 13.63 70.99
C THR A 605 7.86 12.63 70.71
N GLY A 606 8.37 11.91 71.72
CA GLY A 606 9.52 11.01 71.59
C GLY A 606 10.88 11.73 71.70
N PRO A 607 11.98 11.15 71.16
CA PRO A 607 13.30 11.78 71.26
C PRO A 607 13.32 13.13 70.55
N HIS A 608 13.73 14.17 71.28
CA HIS A 608 13.97 15.50 70.74
C HIS A 608 15.39 15.59 70.19
N ALA A 609 15.59 16.50 69.23
CA ALA A 609 16.91 16.77 68.69
C ALA A 609 17.80 17.39 69.76
N ASP A 610 19.07 16.98 69.81
CA ASP A 610 20.11 17.73 70.52
C ASP A 610 20.37 19.03 69.74
N LEU A 611 19.64 20.08 70.10
CA LEU A 611 19.64 21.36 69.39
C LEU A 611 21.03 21.99 69.38
N ILE A 612 21.80 21.83 70.47
CA ILE A 612 23.15 22.39 70.57
C ILE A 612 24.04 21.74 69.50
N ARG A 613 24.10 20.40 69.48
CA ARG A 613 24.91 19.66 68.51
C ARG A 613 24.46 19.88 67.06
N ARG A 614 23.15 19.97 66.81
CA ARG A 614 22.60 20.21 65.46
C ARG A 614 22.91 21.62 64.97
N MET A 615 22.77 22.63 65.82
CA MET A 615 23.05 24.03 65.48
C MET A 615 24.54 24.30 65.26
N GLU A 616 25.44 23.60 65.95
CA GLU A 616 26.89 23.65 65.66
C GLU A 616 27.25 23.11 64.27
N SER A 617 26.44 22.20 63.71
CA SER A 617 26.66 21.69 62.35
C SER A 617 26.16 22.63 61.25
N TRP A 618 25.40 23.67 61.61
CA TRP A 618 24.81 24.61 60.65
C TRP A 618 25.75 25.78 60.35
N PRO A 619 26.03 26.08 59.07
CA PRO A 619 26.97 27.15 58.69
C PRO A 619 26.42 28.54 59.04
N THR A 620 25.12 28.75 58.83
CA THR A 620 24.38 29.96 59.18
C THR A 620 23.02 29.56 59.75
N ILE A 621 22.62 30.22 60.83
CA ILE A 621 21.37 29.95 61.52
C ILE A 621 20.46 31.18 61.39
N GLY A 622 19.24 30.99 60.90
CA GLY A 622 18.21 32.01 60.87
C GLY A 622 17.83 32.49 62.27
N GLY A 623 17.89 33.79 62.50
CA GLY A 623 17.56 34.40 63.78
C GLY A 623 16.06 34.55 64.03
N TYR A 624 15.71 35.06 65.21
CA TYR A 624 14.32 35.16 65.71
C TYR A 624 13.63 36.48 65.36
N SER A 625 14.25 37.32 64.53
CA SER A 625 13.71 38.65 64.17
C SER A 625 12.78 38.61 62.94
N THR A 626 12.74 37.48 62.22
CA THR A 626 11.97 37.32 60.99
C THR A 626 10.68 36.52 61.22
N VAL A 627 9.64 36.85 60.46
CA VAL A 627 8.36 36.11 60.46
C VAL A 627 8.43 34.97 59.45
N PHE A 628 7.80 33.84 59.75
CA PHE A 628 7.69 32.73 58.82
C PHE A 628 6.60 33.02 57.76
N ASP A 629 7.01 33.37 56.53
CA ASP A 629 6.12 33.79 55.43
C ASP A 629 6.21 32.89 54.18
N LYS A 630 6.53 31.60 54.36
CA LYS A 630 6.60 30.63 53.24
C LYS A 630 5.21 30.09 52.93
N VAL A 631 4.61 30.56 51.83
CA VAL A 631 3.23 30.19 51.41
C VAL A 631 3.20 29.12 50.33
N LEU A 632 4.25 28.98 49.52
CA LEU A 632 4.31 28.00 48.42
C LEU A 632 4.52 26.57 48.94
N LEU A 633 3.82 25.61 48.34
CA LEU A 633 3.96 24.19 48.65
C LEU A 633 5.40 23.67 48.41
N SER A 634 6.06 24.15 47.35
CA SER A 634 7.46 23.82 47.06
C SER A 634 8.39 24.18 48.22
N ASP A 635 8.20 25.37 48.79
CA ASP A 635 9.09 25.94 49.80
C ASP A 635 8.92 25.26 51.17
N MET A 636 7.72 24.72 51.42
CA MET A 636 7.41 23.94 52.62
C MET A 636 7.88 22.48 52.51
N LEU A 637 7.88 21.91 51.30
CA LEU A 637 8.33 20.54 51.04
C LEU A 637 9.86 20.40 51.10
N ASP A 638 10.59 21.42 50.63
CA ASP A 638 12.06 21.48 50.60
C ASP A 638 12.63 22.51 51.60
N ILE A 639 12.08 22.54 52.81
CA ILE A 639 12.46 23.54 53.81
C ILE A 639 13.89 23.36 54.33
N GLN A 640 14.68 24.44 54.29
CA GLN A 640 16.00 24.53 54.92
C GLN A 640 15.84 24.97 56.38
N PHE A 641 15.97 24.02 57.32
CA PHE A 641 15.76 24.27 58.76
C PHE A 641 16.81 25.19 59.37
N ASP A 642 18.03 25.20 58.85
CA ASP A 642 19.14 26.04 59.28
C ASP A 642 18.87 27.53 59.01
N GLU A 643 18.50 27.89 57.78
CA GLU A 643 18.24 29.29 57.40
C GLU A 643 16.94 29.85 57.98
N SER A 644 15.95 28.99 58.24
CA SER A 644 14.61 29.40 58.67
C SER A 644 14.32 29.15 60.16
N TRP A 645 15.30 28.66 60.94
CA TRP A 645 15.10 28.18 62.32
C TRP A 645 14.31 29.14 63.21
N GLY A 646 14.82 30.36 63.43
CA GLY A 646 14.20 31.30 64.36
C GLY A 646 12.78 31.73 63.94
N SER A 647 12.54 31.86 62.63
CA SER A 647 11.20 32.18 62.11
C SER A 647 10.19 31.05 62.36
N ILE A 648 10.59 29.78 62.19
CA ILE A 648 9.72 28.63 62.44
C ILE A 648 9.48 28.44 63.94
N VAL A 649 10.51 28.65 64.78
CA VAL A 649 10.35 28.59 66.23
C VAL A 649 9.37 29.66 66.73
N ASN A 650 9.44 30.89 66.22
CA ASN A 650 8.45 31.92 66.55
C ASN A 650 7.05 31.53 66.10
N PHE A 651 6.91 31.04 64.87
CA PHE A 651 5.64 30.51 64.36
C PHE A 651 5.05 29.42 65.29
N CYS A 652 5.88 28.52 65.80
CA CYS A 652 5.45 27.52 66.79
C CYS A 652 5.05 28.16 68.12
N ARG A 653 5.83 29.11 68.63
CA ARG A 653 5.57 29.79 69.92
C ARG A 653 4.27 30.61 69.89
N ASP A 654 4.00 31.25 68.76
CA ASP A 654 2.80 32.07 68.52
C ASP A 654 1.55 31.22 68.23
N SER A 655 1.73 29.93 67.91
CA SER A 655 0.62 29.02 67.65
C SER A 655 -0.13 28.62 68.93
N GLU A 656 -1.43 28.88 68.99
CA GLU A 656 -2.32 28.44 70.06
C GLU A 656 -3.12 27.19 69.70
N GLU A 657 -3.62 26.46 70.70
CA GLU A 657 -4.44 25.26 70.48
C GLU A 657 -5.71 25.57 69.65
N LYS A 658 -6.27 26.78 69.81
CA LYS A 658 -7.43 27.25 69.02
C LYS A 658 -7.14 27.30 67.52
N ASN A 659 -5.89 27.57 67.14
CA ASN A 659 -5.43 27.70 65.75
C ASN A 659 -4.59 26.49 65.30
N LYS A 660 -4.71 25.34 65.99
CA LYS A 660 -3.88 24.15 65.77
C LYS A 660 -3.88 23.62 64.35
N TYR A 661 -4.95 23.84 63.59
CA TYR A 661 -5.05 23.35 62.21
C TYR A 661 -4.08 24.02 61.25
N HIS A 662 -3.71 25.29 61.49
CA HIS A 662 -2.71 25.98 60.68
C HIS A 662 -1.32 25.39 60.94
N LEU A 663 -0.95 25.23 62.22
CA LEU A 663 0.28 24.54 62.63
C LEU A 663 0.32 23.10 62.09
N MET A 664 -0.82 22.40 62.15
CA MET A 664 -0.97 21.02 61.66
C MET A 664 -0.66 20.92 60.17
N MET A 665 -1.22 21.82 59.35
CA MET A 665 -1.00 21.82 57.90
C MET A 665 0.46 22.11 57.54
N THR A 666 1.05 23.13 58.17
CA THR A 666 2.44 23.53 57.93
C THR A 666 3.43 22.42 58.33
N MET A 667 3.26 21.85 59.52
CA MET A 667 4.14 20.77 60.00
C MET A 667 3.92 19.46 59.23
N ALA A 668 2.69 19.16 58.82
CA ALA A 668 2.39 18.03 57.94
C ALA A 668 3.15 18.14 56.61
N LEU A 669 3.15 19.32 55.98
CA LEU A 669 3.87 19.55 54.72
C LEU A 669 5.39 19.39 54.88
N MET A 670 5.98 19.96 55.94
CA MET A 670 7.42 19.79 56.24
C MET A 670 7.81 18.32 56.48
N SER A 671 6.88 17.51 56.99
CA SER A 671 7.09 16.08 57.27
C SER A 671 6.85 15.14 56.08
N PHE A 672 6.28 15.64 54.97
CA PHE A 672 5.92 14.83 53.80
C PHE A 672 7.13 14.36 52.97
N SER A 673 8.33 14.90 53.19
CA SER A 673 9.54 14.39 52.52
C SER A 673 9.98 13.05 53.11
N ASN A 674 10.46 12.13 52.25
CA ASN A 674 11.03 10.84 52.71
C ASN A 674 12.32 11.03 53.53
N SER A 675 13.01 12.17 53.37
CA SER A 675 14.22 12.55 54.09
C SER A 675 13.95 13.61 55.18
N ALA A 676 12.69 13.87 55.55
CA ALA A 676 12.35 14.84 56.58
C ALA A 676 13.00 14.48 57.93
N ASP A 677 13.65 15.46 58.57
CA ASP A 677 14.24 15.28 59.90
C ASP A 677 13.14 15.38 60.97
N MET A 678 12.55 14.23 61.28
CA MET A 678 11.45 14.14 62.25
C MET A 678 11.87 14.53 63.66
N GLU A 679 13.15 14.43 64.04
CA GLU A 679 13.63 14.88 65.36
C GLU A 679 13.52 16.41 65.49
N ILE A 680 13.92 17.13 64.43
CA ILE A 680 13.80 18.59 64.36
C ILE A 680 12.32 18.99 64.37
N ILE A 681 11.48 18.36 63.56
CA ILE A 681 10.05 18.70 63.47
C ILE A 681 9.33 18.43 64.80
N ARG A 682 9.62 17.31 65.48
CA ARG A 682 9.09 17.04 66.83
C ARG A 682 9.53 18.10 67.84
N THR A 683 10.79 18.50 67.78
CA THR A 683 11.33 19.53 68.68
C THR A 683 10.69 20.90 68.44
N LEU A 684 10.44 21.25 67.17
CA LEU A 684 9.68 22.45 66.79
C LEU A 684 8.25 22.42 67.33
N LEU A 685 7.59 21.26 67.33
CA LEU A 685 6.26 21.11 67.92
C LEU A 685 6.27 21.36 69.45
N LEU A 686 7.33 20.98 70.16
CA LEU A 686 7.45 21.23 71.60
C LEU A 686 7.45 22.72 71.96
N PHE A 687 7.99 23.58 71.09
CA PHE A 687 7.90 25.03 71.25
C PHE A 687 6.45 25.55 71.18
N ALA A 688 5.54 24.81 70.54
CA ALA A 688 4.11 25.13 70.49
C ALA A 688 3.30 24.54 71.66
N THR A 689 3.68 23.37 72.18
CA THR A 689 2.90 22.67 73.20
C THR A 689 3.34 22.96 74.64
N ILE A 690 4.61 23.32 74.88
CA ILE A 690 5.14 23.56 76.24
C ILE A 690 5.10 25.06 76.61
N PRO A 691 4.33 25.45 77.66
CA PRO A 691 4.24 26.85 78.09
C PRO A 691 5.58 27.46 78.52
N SER A 692 6.43 26.67 79.18
CA SER A 692 7.76 27.12 79.64
C SER A 692 8.71 27.45 78.49
N LEU A 693 8.60 26.77 77.33
CA LEU A 693 9.39 27.10 76.14
C LEU A 693 8.85 28.34 75.43
N LYS A 694 7.53 28.57 75.49
CA LYS A 694 6.90 29.78 74.94
C LYS A 694 7.31 31.05 75.68
N SER A 695 7.41 30.97 77.01
CA SER A 695 7.76 32.13 77.86
C SER A 695 9.23 32.53 77.81
N LEU A 696 10.12 31.70 77.25
CA LEU A 696 11.53 32.06 77.06
C LEU A 696 11.66 33.18 76.01
N THR A 697 12.36 34.25 76.37
CA THR A 697 12.68 35.35 75.45
C THR A 697 13.86 34.96 74.55
N PRO A 698 13.69 34.82 73.23
CA PRO A 698 14.80 34.53 72.31
C PRO A 698 15.69 35.77 72.11
N PRO A 699 16.93 35.60 71.65
CA PRO A 699 17.79 36.74 71.33
C PRO A 699 17.40 37.39 69.99
N ASN A 700 17.47 38.73 69.94
CA ASN A 700 16.95 39.57 68.85
C ASN A 700 17.99 39.85 67.76
N TRP A 701 18.56 38.80 67.18
CA TRP A 701 19.48 38.91 66.04
C TRP A 701 18.85 38.32 64.76
N ILE A 702 19.33 38.78 63.60
CA ILE A 702 18.80 38.39 62.28
C ILE A 702 19.35 37.03 61.83
N HIS A 703 20.63 36.77 62.08
CA HIS A 703 21.28 35.51 61.75
C HIS A 703 22.49 35.28 62.67
N TYR A 704 22.86 34.02 62.88
CA TYR A 704 24.07 33.62 63.59
C TYR A 704 25.01 32.89 62.64
N LYS A 705 26.30 33.23 62.65
CA LYS A 705 27.31 32.66 61.75
C LYS A 705 28.37 31.92 62.54
N HIS A 706 28.78 30.75 62.05
CA HIS A 706 29.83 29.92 62.66
C HIS A 706 29.60 29.71 64.16
N PHE A 707 28.40 29.24 64.51
CA PHE A 707 28.00 29.03 65.89
C PHE A 707 28.81 27.89 66.52
N CYS A 708 29.41 28.14 67.67
CA CYS A 708 30.05 27.15 68.53
C CYS A 708 29.56 27.37 69.96
N TYR A 709 29.10 26.31 70.61
CA TYR A 709 28.46 26.44 71.91
C TYR A 709 29.45 26.95 72.97
N ASN A 710 29.04 27.98 73.72
CA ASN A 710 29.86 28.62 74.75
C ASN A 710 31.25 29.08 74.27
N GLN A 711 31.38 29.45 72.99
CA GLN A 711 32.62 30.02 72.48
C GLN A 711 32.87 31.40 73.09
N GLN A 712 34.07 31.57 73.65
CA GLN A 712 34.53 32.83 74.21
C GLN A 712 35.79 33.30 73.46
N PRO A 713 36.00 34.61 73.29
CA PRO A 713 37.28 35.12 72.80
C PRO A 713 38.39 34.71 73.77
N SER A 714 39.57 34.35 73.27
CA SER A 714 40.74 34.12 74.13
C SER A 714 41.78 35.20 73.90
N VAL A 715 42.59 35.51 74.92
CA VAL A 715 43.68 36.51 74.81
C VAL A 715 44.63 36.14 73.66
N VAL A 716 44.91 34.84 73.46
CA VAL A 716 45.72 34.32 72.36
C VAL A 716 45.07 34.58 70.99
N TYR A 717 43.74 34.39 70.88
CA TYR A 717 43.00 34.61 69.65
C TYR A 717 42.93 36.10 69.28
N LEU A 718 42.62 36.96 70.26
CA LEU A 718 42.60 38.42 70.07
C LEU A 718 43.97 38.96 69.68
N ARG A 719 45.04 38.47 70.32
CA ARG A 719 46.43 38.80 69.97
C ARG A 719 46.75 38.43 68.52
N ARG A 720 46.31 37.26 68.05
CA ARG A 720 46.52 36.84 66.65
C ARG A 720 45.82 37.77 65.67
N LEU A 721 44.62 38.26 66.00
CA LEU A 721 43.87 39.19 65.14
C LEU A 721 44.55 40.56 65.00
N ILE A 722 45.23 41.03 66.06
CA ILE A 722 45.85 42.37 66.10
C ILE A 722 47.34 42.40 65.73
N ASN A 723 47.96 41.25 65.44
CA ASN A 723 49.41 41.15 65.19
C ASN A 723 49.92 42.12 64.10
N ASN A 724 49.10 42.37 63.08
CA ASN A 724 49.41 43.28 61.98
C ASN A 724 49.17 44.77 62.31
N CYS A 725 48.63 45.07 63.49
CA CYS A 725 48.37 46.45 63.97
C CYS A 725 49.50 46.99 64.85
N CYS A 726 50.50 46.16 65.16
CA CYS A 726 51.66 46.52 65.96
C CYS A 726 52.63 47.42 65.18
N ALA A 727 53.23 48.39 65.86
CA ALA A 727 54.19 49.32 65.25
C ALA A 727 55.51 48.60 64.87
N PRO A 728 55.92 48.62 63.58
CA PRO A 728 57.17 47.99 63.16
C PRO A 728 58.37 48.70 63.80
N TYR A 729 59.46 47.96 64.02
CA TYR A 729 60.70 48.53 64.55
C TYR A 729 61.29 49.53 63.55
N ALA A 730 61.32 50.82 63.92
CA ALA A 730 61.75 51.91 63.04
C ALA A 730 63.27 52.19 63.08
N GLY A 731 64.05 51.39 63.80
CA GLY A 731 65.40 51.75 64.20
C GLY A 731 66.49 50.93 63.54
N ASP A 732 66.72 51.04 62.23
CA ASP A 732 67.93 50.48 61.61
C ASP A 732 68.51 51.25 60.42
N GLU A 733 69.69 51.80 60.64
CA GLU A 733 70.66 52.11 59.59
C GLU A 733 71.53 50.88 59.26
N ARG A 734 71.01 49.65 59.42
CA ARG A 734 71.70 48.39 59.03
C ARG A 734 72.04 48.33 57.54
N GLY A 735 71.48 49.21 56.72
CA GLY A 735 71.59 49.20 55.26
C GLY A 735 72.77 49.97 54.65
N PHE A 736 73.45 50.87 55.37
CA PHE A 736 74.35 51.85 54.71
C PHE A 736 75.82 51.83 55.13
N LEU A 737 76.22 51.16 56.21
CA LEU A 737 77.63 51.12 56.64
C LEU A 737 78.02 49.76 57.26
N PRO A 738 79.28 49.29 57.11
CA PRO A 738 79.78 48.10 57.81
C PRO A 738 79.90 48.41 59.31
N LEU A 739 78.86 48.06 60.06
CA LEU A 739 78.78 48.28 61.50
C LEU A 739 79.66 47.28 62.28
N ASN A 740 80.32 47.77 63.33
CA ASN A 740 81.11 46.97 64.26
C ASN A 740 80.23 45.89 64.95
N VAL A 741 80.79 44.73 65.31
CA VAL A 741 80.03 43.60 65.91
C VAL A 741 79.30 44.02 67.20
N LYS A 742 79.86 44.98 67.96
CA LYS A 742 79.22 45.55 69.15
C LYS A 742 77.97 46.37 68.82
N THR A 743 77.98 47.16 67.75
CA THR A 743 76.82 47.98 67.33
C THR A 743 75.70 47.13 66.73
N ARG A 744 76.03 46.06 65.99
CA ARG A 744 75.03 45.12 65.47
C ARG A 744 74.31 44.36 66.58
N LYS A 745 75.04 43.83 67.58
CA LYS A 745 74.43 43.22 68.77
C LYS A 745 73.57 44.19 69.56
N ARG A 746 73.91 45.49 69.56
CA ARG A 746 73.10 46.54 70.21
C ARG A 746 71.79 46.80 69.47
N PHE A 747 71.81 46.84 68.12
CA PHE A 747 70.59 46.97 67.32
C PHE A 747 69.73 45.69 67.36
N GLU A 748 70.31 44.49 67.28
CA GLU A 748 69.58 43.23 67.47
C GLU A 748 68.98 43.10 68.88
N ALA A 749 69.69 43.59 69.90
CA ALA A 749 69.14 43.68 71.26
C ALA A 749 68.03 44.73 71.36
N ALA A 750 68.14 45.87 70.67
CA ALA A 750 67.11 46.91 70.64
C ALA A 750 65.85 46.51 69.84
N GLU A 751 66.02 45.76 68.74
CA GLU A 751 64.94 45.11 67.99
C GLU A 751 64.24 44.07 68.86
N LYS A 752 64.98 43.14 69.49
CA LYS A 752 64.38 42.17 70.42
C LYS A 752 63.68 42.82 71.61
N GLU A 753 64.21 43.93 72.12
CA GLU A 753 63.57 44.69 73.20
C GLU A 753 62.34 45.46 72.69
N HIS A 754 62.34 45.95 71.45
CA HIS A 754 61.16 46.51 70.81
C HIS A 754 60.08 45.46 70.58
N GLU A 755 60.43 44.29 70.03
CA GLU A 755 59.51 43.16 69.86
C GLU A 755 58.92 42.71 71.20
N LYS A 756 59.73 42.59 72.25
CA LYS A 756 59.24 42.30 73.61
C LYS A 756 58.26 43.35 74.13
N ARG A 757 58.52 44.64 73.88
CA ARG A 757 57.63 45.74 74.30
C ARG A 757 56.34 45.79 73.47
N VAL A 758 56.42 45.53 72.17
CA VAL A 758 55.27 45.37 71.26
C VAL A 758 54.40 44.21 71.73
N GLU A 759 55.03 43.08 72.02
CA GLU A 759 54.38 41.87 72.52
C GLU A 759 53.70 42.12 73.87
N ALA A 760 54.39 42.76 74.81
CA ALA A 760 53.81 43.16 76.09
C ALA A 760 52.62 44.13 75.92
N ASN A 761 52.69 45.09 74.99
CA ASN A 761 51.58 46.00 74.67
C ASN A 761 50.39 45.26 74.04
N ALA A 762 50.63 44.32 73.12
CA ALA A 762 49.60 43.53 72.47
C ALA A 762 48.90 42.58 73.45
N ILE A 763 49.65 41.98 74.39
CA ILE A 763 49.10 41.18 75.49
C ILE A 763 48.25 42.05 76.40
N ALA A 764 48.79 43.18 76.90
CA ALA A 764 48.07 44.06 77.80
C ALA A 764 46.78 44.63 77.17
N PHE A 765 46.81 44.97 75.87
CA PHE A 765 45.63 45.39 75.12
C PHE A 765 44.61 44.25 74.97
N SER A 766 45.07 43.04 74.63
CA SER A 766 44.20 41.87 74.47
C SER A 766 43.56 41.46 75.80
N GLU A 767 44.29 41.53 76.93
CA GLU A 767 43.78 41.30 78.28
C GLU A 767 42.77 42.37 78.71
N TYR A 768 43.05 43.65 78.40
CA TYR A 768 42.15 44.76 78.69
C TYR A 768 40.82 44.66 77.93
N ILE A 769 40.86 44.28 76.64
CA ILE A 769 39.66 44.04 75.84
C ILE A 769 38.93 42.78 76.33
N PHE A 770 39.64 41.69 76.60
CA PHE A 770 39.06 40.45 77.11
C PHE A 770 38.36 40.63 78.46
N ALA A 771 38.88 41.45 79.37
CA ALA A 771 38.27 41.73 80.68
C ALA A 771 36.89 42.40 80.58
N GLN A 772 36.53 42.96 79.43
CA GLN A 772 35.22 43.58 79.18
C GLN A 772 34.20 42.58 78.62
N TRP A 773 34.59 41.33 78.37
CA TRP A 773 33.68 40.28 77.95
C TRP A 773 32.75 39.86 79.12
N PRO A 774 31.44 39.66 78.92
CA PRO A 774 30.69 39.80 77.67
C PRO A 774 30.06 41.21 77.54
N CYS A 775 30.33 41.89 76.42
CA CYS A 775 29.64 43.12 76.02
C CYS A 775 29.54 43.22 74.49
N LEU A 776 28.56 43.97 73.97
CA LEU A 776 28.37 44.12 72.52
C LEU A 776 29.53 44.89 71.88
N GLU A 777 29.94 46.00 72.50
CA GLU A 777 31.08 46.80 72.07
C GLU A 777 31.96 47.14 73.28
N PRO A 778 33.28 46.86 73.21
CA PRO A 778 34.21 47.22 74.28
C PRO A 778 34.34 48.74 74.40
N ARG A 779 34.42 49.25 75.63
CA ARG A 779 34.53 50.67 75.95
C ARG A 779 35.91 51.21 75.57
N ILE A 780 35.91 52.35 74.87
CA ILE A 780 37.11 53.07 74.43
C ILE A 780 37.47 54.22 75.39
N GLN A 781 36.48 54.75 76.12
CA GLN A 781 36.68 55.86 77.06
C GLN A 781 37.40 55.38 78.34
N GLY A 782 38.58 55.94 78.62
CA GLY A 782 39.43 55.55 79.75
C GLY A 782 40.44 54.42 79.47
N MET A 783 40.69 54.12 78.19
CA MET A 783 41.67 53.11 77.78
C MET A 783 43.12 53.55 78.09
N PRO A 784 44.00 52.66 78.60
CA PRO A 784 45.42 52.95 78.74
C PRO A 784 46.06 53.29 77.40
N ASP A 785 47.04 54.20 77.37
CA ASP A 785 47.79 54.49 76.14
C ASP A 785 48.67 53.29 75.77
N PHE A 786 48.45 52.72 74.58
CA PHE A 786 49.23 51.63 74.00
C PHE A 786 50.12 52.19 72.86
N PRO A 787 51.29 52.80 73.17
CA PRO A 787 52.06 53.60 72.20
C PRO A 787 52.63 52.81 71.03
N LEU A 788 52.70 51.48 71.12
CA LEU A 788 53.26 50.59 70.09
C LEU A 788 52.18 49.80 69.32
N LEU A 789 50.90 50.13 69.50
CA LEU A 789 49.77 49.46 68.86
C LEU A 789 48.84 50.50 68.23
N ASN A 790 48.47 50.30 66.96
CA ASN A 790 47.41 51.12 66.35
C ASN A 790 46.04 50.65 66.87
N VAL A 791 45.61 51.24 67.99
CA VAL A 791 44.36 50.91 68.68
C VAL A 791 43.14 51.05 67.77
N GLN A 792 43.10 52.06 66.90
CA GLN A 792 41.97 52.29 65.99
C GLN A 792 41.83 51.18 64.93
N LEU A 793 42.94 50.73 64.33
CA LEU A 793 42.94 49.61 63.40
C LEU A 793 42.66 48.28 64.10
N ALA A 794 43.23 48.07 65.30
CA ALA A 794 43.01 46.86 66.09
C ALA A 794 41.52 46.68 66.47
N LEU A 795 40.86 47.75 66.93
CA LEU A 795 39.42 47.74 67.22
C LEU A 795 38.59 47.47 65.96
N LYS A 796 38.95 48.08 64.81
CA LYS A 796 38.24 47.84 63.54
C LYS A 796 38.29 46.38 63.08
N ILE A 797 39.35 45.63 63.41
CA ILE A 797 39.50 44.20 63.09
C ILE A 797 38.78 43.32 64.11
N ILE A 798 38.82 43.67 65.40
CA ILE A 798 38.20 42.87 66.48
C ILE A 798 36.67 43.00 66.47
N LEU A 799 36.13 44.21 66.27
CA LEU A 799 34.70 44.51 66.45
C LEU A 799 33.74 43.58 65.67
N PRO A 800 33.96 43.25 64.38
CA PRO A 800 33.08 42.34 63.66
C PRO A 800 33.05 40.92 64.25
N ASP A 801 34.20 40.39 64.65
CA ASP A 801 34.30 39.04 65.21
C ASP A 801 33.81 38.98 66.65
N TRP A 802 34.07 40.04 67.43
CA TRP A 802 33.57 40.24 68.79
C TRP A 802 32.04 40.30 68.82
N SER A 803 31.45 41.08 67.90
CA SER A 803 29.98 41.17 67.74
C SER A 803 29.38 39.81 67.41
N ARG A 804 30.00 39.06 66.48
CA ARG A 804 29.59 37.69 66.14
C ARG A 804 29.66 36.76 67.35
N LEU A 805 30.77 36.77 68.11
CA LEU A 805 30.92 35.94 69.30
C LEU A 805 29.87 36.32 70.37
N PHE A 806 29.59 37.62 70.54
CA PHE A 806 28.60 38.10 71.50
C PHE A 806 27.20 37.59 71.13
N GLN A 807 26.82 37.71 69.86
CA GLN A 807 25.58 37.13 69.31
C GLN A 807 25.49 35.63 69.57
N ASN A 808 26.56 34.87 69.30
CA ASN A 808 26.62 33.43 69.57
C ASN A 808 26.55 33.11 71.07
N SER A 809 27.07 33.97 71.94
CA SER A 809 26.99 33.80 73.39
C SER A 809 25.57 33.99 73.92
N GLU A 810 24.83 34.96 73.38
CA GLU A 810 23.41 35.15 73.72
C GLU A 810 22.55 33.98 73.23
N LEU A 811 22.83 33.45 72.03
CA LEU A 811 22.21 32.24 71.54
C LEU A 811 22.56 31.02 72.42
N SER A 812 23.81 30.87 72.85
CA SER A 812 24.23 29.78 73.75
C SER A 812 23.49 29.84 75.09
N ASN A 813 23.32 31.04 75.66
CA ASN A 813 22.56 31.24 76.89
C ASN A 813 21.07 30.89 76.73
N TYR A 814 20.48 31.24 75.57
CA TYR A 814 19.12 30.86 75.25
C TYR A 814 18.98 29.35 75.07
N LEU A 815 19.87 28.71 74.31
CA LEU A 815 19.85 27.26 74.08
C LEU A 815 20.09 26.47 75.36
N ALA A 816 20.93 26.96 76.28
CA ALA A 816 21.11 26.34 77.59
C ALA A 816 19.79 26.29 78.38
N LYS A 817 19.00 27.37 78.35
CA LYS A 817 17.66 27.42 78.99
C LYS A 817 16.65 26.51 78.29
N VAL A 818 16.66 26.48 76.95
CA VAL A 818 15.80 25.59 76.15
C VAL A 818 16.14 24.13 76.45
N GLN A 819 17.41 23.75 76.39
CA GLN A 819 17.88 22.38 76.65
C GLN A 819 17.60 21.96 78.10
N ALA A 820 17.80 22.85 79.08
CA ALA A 820 17.42 22.57 80.46
C ALA A 820 15.91 22.31 80.60
N THR A 821 15.09 23.09 79.91
CA THR A 821 13.63 22.90 79.90
C THR A 821 13.24 21.57 79.25
N LEU A 822 13.89 21.22 78.13
CA LEU A 822 13.68 19.93 77.46
C LEU A 822 14.12 18.77 78.37
N VAL A 823 15.32 18.80 78.95
CA VAL A 823 15.83 17.72 79.82
C VAL A 823 15.02 17.55 81.11
N SER A 824 14.46 18.65 81.66
CA SER A 824 13.58 18.60 82.84
C SER A 824 12.17 18.05 82.55
N GLY A 825 11.78 17.96 81.28
CA GLY A 825 10.46 17.51 80.86
C GLY A 825 10.35 15.99 80.87
N ASN A 826 9.33 15.46 81.54
CA ASN A 826 9.05 14.02 81.56
C ASN A 826 8.25 13.64 80.29
N PHE A 827 8.94 13.46 79.17
CA PHE A 827 8.32 13.05 77.91
C PHE A 827 8.01 11.56 77.94
N GLY A 828 6.73 11.18 77.83
CA GLY A 828 6.31 9.78 77.83
C GLY A 828 7.00 8.93 76.76
N LYS A 829 6.94 7.59 76.92
CA LYS A 829 7.47 6.64 75.92
C LYS A 829 6.83 6.90 74.55
N PHE A 830 7.65 7.02 73.52
CA PHE A 830 7.20 7.16 72.13
C PHE A 830 6.43 5.89 71.72
N GLU A 831 5.14 6.04 71.40
CA GLU A 831 4.36 4.98 70.76
C GLU A 831 4.45 5.16 69.25
N GLN A 832 4.83 4.10 68.54
CA GLN A 832 4.91 4.11 67.08
C GLN A 832 3.50 4.19 66.49
N PHE A 833 3.21 5.27 65.76
CA PHE A 833 1.91 5.45 65.10
C PHE A 833 1.80 4.53 63.89
N ASP A 834 1.07 3.42 64.03
CA ASP A 834 0.64 2.64 62.88
C ASP A 834 -0.55 3.34 62.20
N CYS A 835 -0.31 3.91 61.02
CA CYS A 835 -1.36 4.48 60.19
C CYS A 835 -2.25 3.35 59.64
N CYS A 836 -3.20 2.89 60.47
CA CYS A 836 -4.06 1.77 60.16
C CYS A 836 -5.36 2.24 59.48
N ILE A 837 -5.26 2.90 58.32
CA ILE A 837 -6.41 2.96 57.41
C ILE A 837 -6.47 1.60 56.71
N LYS A 838 -7.07 0.62 57.38
CA LYS A 838 -7.44 -0.64 56.73
C LYS A 838 -8.55 -0.28 55.75
N SER A 839 -8.20 -0.13 54.47
CA SER A 839 -9.19 -0.10 53.40
C SER A 839 -10.03 -1.36 53.55
N THR A 840 -11.29 -1.23 53.95
CA THR A 840 -12.26 -2.32 53.89
C THR A 840 -12.25 -2.79 52.45
N SER A 841 -11.79 -4.02 52.21
CA SER A 841 -11.79 -4.59 50.87
C SER A 841 -13.24 -4.66 50.42
N THR A 842 -13.66 -3.75 49.55
CA THR A 842 -14.91 -3.93 48.80
C THR A 842 -14.81 -5.26 48.07
N GLU A 843 -15.80 -6.14 48.27
CA GLU A 843 -15.93 -7.36 47.49
C GLU A 843 -16.04 -6.96 46.01
N ILE A 844 -14.94 -7.16 45.28
CA ILE A 844 -14.93 -7.03 43.84
C ILE A 844 -15.56 -8.33 43.34
N PHE A 845 -16.80 -8.26 42.84
CA PHE A 845 -17.39 -9.38 42.15
C PHE A 845 -16.44 -9.82 41.02
N PRO A 846 -16.14 -11.12 40.90
CA PRO A 846 -15.26 -11.60 39.86
C PRO A 846 -15.84 -11.22 38.50
N THR A 847 -15.18 -10.29 37.80
CA THR A 847 -15.45 -10.05 36.39
C THR A 847 -14.87 -11.24 35.64
N GLY A 848 -15.74 -12.11 35.11
CA GLY A 848 -15.33 -13.22 34.25
C GLY A 848 -14.44 -12.72 33.11
N PHE A 849 -13.40 -13.47 32.78
CA PHE A 849 -12.53 -13.16 31.64
C PHE A 849 -13.34 -13.32 30.34
N ARG A 850 -13.72 -12.21 29.70
CA ARG A 850 -14.41 -12.23 28.39
C ARG A 850 -13.51 -12.90 27.35
N GLY A 851 -14.02 -13.94 26.69
CA GLY A 851 -13.35 -14.62 25.57
C GLY A 851 -13.23 -16.14 25.72
N GLN A 852 -13.21 -16.69 26.95
CA GLN A 852 -13.17 -18.15 27.15
C GLN A 852 -14.53 -18.83 27.02
N ASP A 853 -15.62 -18.05 27.11
CA ASP A 853 -16.98 -18.58 27.09
C ASP A 853 -17.46 -18.96 25.69
N ILE A 854 -16.83 -18.41 24.63
CA ILE A 854 -17.23 -18.70 23.25
C ILE A 854 -16.52 -19.99 22.79
N PRO A 855 -17.26 -21.06 22.47
CA PRO A 855 -16.63 -22.31 22.03
C PRO A 855 -15.96 -22.14 20.67
N THR A 856 -14.92 -22.94 20.42
CA THR A 856 -14.30 -23.09 19.09
C THR A 856 -14.86 -24.33 18.39
N LEU A 857 -14.95 -24.30 17.06
CA LEU A 857 -15.36 -25.48 16.27
C LEU A 857 -14.38 -26.64 16.51
N THR A 858 -13.08 -26.37 16.36
CA THR A 858 -11.99 -27.34 16.40
C THR A 858 -11.66 -27.84 17.80
N GLY A 859 -11.68 -26.96 18.81
CA GLY A 859 -11.32 -27.30 20.19
C GLY A 859 -12.47 -27.81 21.05
N ASN A 860 -13.72 -27.42 20.76
CA ASN A 860 -14.87 -27.75 21.61
C ASN A 860 -15.97 -28.52 20.88
N LEU A 861 -16.45 -28.02 19.74
CA LEU A 861 -17.68 -28.55 19.13
C LEU A 861 -17.46 -29.88 18.43
N LEU A 862 -16.37 -30.05 17.67
CA LEU A 862 -16.06 -31.31 16.97
C LEU A 862 -15.75 -32.49 17.91
N ARG A 863 -15.48 -32.23 19.19
CA ARG A 863 -15.30 -33.26 20.22
C ARG A 863 -16.62 -33.88 20.71
N LYS A 864 -17.76 -33.30 20.33
CA LYS A 864 -19.08 -33.87 20.66
C LYS A 864 -19.31 -35.16 19.87
N ALA A 865 -20.06 -36.08 20.46
CA ALA A 865 -20.50 -37.28 19.75
C ALA A 865 -21.56 -36.93 18.70
N CYS A 866 -21.47 -37.55 17.53
CA CYS A 866 -22.46 -37.46 16.46
C CYS A 866 -22.80 -38.87 16.00
N THR A 867 -24.08 -39.24 16.05
CA THR A 867 -24.53 -40.50 15.45
C THR A 867 -24.54 -40.34 13.94
N LEU A 868 -24.16 -41.38 13.21
CA LEU A 868 -24.31 -41.40 11.75
C LEU A 868 -25.78 -41.15 11.38
N TYR A 869 -25.99 -40.32 10.36
CA TYR A 869 -27.33 -40.04 9.87
C TYR A 869 -27.90 -41.30 9.21
N THR A 870 -28.98 -41.84 9.78
CA THR A 870 -29.78 -42.91 9.16
C THR A 870 -31.12 -42.32 8.73
N HIS A 871 -31.52 -42.58 7.50
CA HIS A 871 -32.74 -42.01 6.89
C HIS A 871 -34.06 -42.38 7.61
N GLU A 872 -34.00 -43.26 8.61
CA GLU A 872 -35.13 -43.67 9.44
C GLU A 872 -35.09 -42.97 10.79
N SER A 873 -35.88 -41.89 10.94
CA SER A 873 -36.58 -41.47 12.18
C SER A 873 -36.80 -39.95 12.32
N HIS A 874 -37.55 -39.32 11.43
CA HIS A 874 -38.31 -38.11 11.82
C HIS A 874 -39.68 -38.06 11.12
N PRO A 875 -40.79 -37.87 11.86
CA PRO A 875 -42.11 -37.71 11.28
C PRO A 875 -42.20 -36.34 10.61
N THR A 876 -42.44 -36.34 9.31
CA THR A 876 -42.71 -35.17 8.47
C THR A 876 -43.91 -34.40 9.01
N LYS A 877 -43.67 -33.22 9.60
CA LYS A 877 -44.70 -32.19 9.71
C LYS A 877 -44.78 -31.47 8.37
N ASN A 878 -45.78 -31.83 7.58
CA ASN A 878 -46.17 -31.12 6.37
C ASN A 878 -46.53 -29.66 6.70
N ALA A 879 -45.67 -28.72 6.30
CA ALA A 879 -46.03 -27.33 6.11
C ALA A 879 -46.00 -27.04 4.60
N ILE A 880 -47.17 -27.23 3.97
CA ILE A 880 -47.42 -26.80 2.59
C ILE A 880 -47.38 -25.26 2.61
N THR A 881 -46.31 -24.68 2.07
CA THR A 881 -46.28 -23.25 1.74
C THR A 881 -46.35 -23.12 0.23
N THR A 882 -47.53 -22.74 -0.24
CA THR A 882 -47.89 -22.60 -1.64
C THR A 882 -47.18 -21.38 -2.23
N TYR A 883 -46.18 -21.58 -3.09
CA TYR A 883 -45.75 -20.57 -4.07
C TYR A 883 -46.32 -20.94 -5.44
N LYS A 884 -47.38 -20.21 -5.81
CA LYS A 884 -47.96 -20.21 -7.16
C LYS A 884 -46.97 -19.53 -8.12
N ALA A 885 -46.34 -20.31 -8.99
CA ALA A 885 -45.78 -19.80 -10.24
C ALA A 885 -46.85 -19.92 -11.33
N SER A 886 -47.43 -18.79 -11.69
CA SER A 886 -48.34 -18.60 -12.83
C SER A 886 -47.63 -18.97 -14.14
N ARG A 887 -48.05 -20.09 -14.75
CA ARG A 887 -47.76 -20.45 -16.14
C ARG A 887 -48.81 -19.76 -17.03
N GLU A 888 -48.39 -18.80 -17.85
CA GLU A 888 -49.15 -18.40 -19.03
C GLU A 888 -48.93 -19.44 -20.13
N GLU A 889 -50.03 -20.09 -20.53
CA GLU A 889 -50.07 -21.03 -21.65
C GLU A 889 -49.98 -20.28 -22.98
N GLY A 890 -48.82 -20.36 -23.62
CA GLY A 890 -48.64 -20.01 -25.03
C GLY A 890 -48.73 -21.25 -25.91
N ILE A 891 -49.93 -21.54 -26.42
CA ILE A 891 -50.22 -22.57 -27.41
C ILE A 891 -49.28 -22.44 -28.61
N ARG A 892 -48.47 -23.48 -28.91
CA ARG A 892 -47.86 -23.65 -30.24
C ARG A 892 -48.14 -25.04 -30.81
N ARG A 893 -48.94 -24.98 -31.88
CA ARG A 893 -49.36 -26.04 -32.78
C ARG A 893 -48.18 -26.85 -33.30
N VAL A 894 -48.30 -28.17 -33.18
CA VAL A 894 -47.53 -29.15 -33.95
C VAL A 894 -48.06 -29.13 -35.38
N PHE A 895 -47.21 -28.78 -36.35
CA PHE A 895 -47.44 -29.09 -37.75
C PHE A 895 -46.67 -30.36 -38.07
N THR A 896 -47.42 -31.36 -38.53
CA THR A 896 -46.96 -32.60 -39.14
C THR A 896 -46.22 -32.31 -40.45
N GLY A 897 -45.02 -32.86 -40.58
CA GLY A 897 -44.31 -33.01 -41.85
C GLY A 897 -43.61 -34.35 -41.83
N SER A 898 -44.24 -35.35 -42.45
CA SER A 898 -43.59 -36.59 -42.85
C SER A 898 -42.62 -36.28 -43.97
N ASP A 899 -41.37 -36.73 -43.86
CA ASP A 899 -40.57 -37.12 -45.03
C ASP A 899 -39.48 -38.11 -44.60
N ASN A 900 -39.36 -39.16 -45.42
CA ASN A 900 -38.63 -40.40 -45.19
C ASN A 900 -37.12 -40.20 -44.94
N PRO A 901 -36.47 -41.00 -44.06
CA PRO A 901 -35.02 -41.11 -44.05
C PRO A 901 -34.57 -41.97 -45.23
N THR A 902 -33.86 -41.34 -46.16
CA THR A 902 -33.09 -41.98 -47.23
C THR A 902 -31.94 -42.76 -46.61
N SER A 903 -31.94 -44.07 -46.81
CA SER A 903 -30.85 -44.99 -46.53
C SER A 903 -29.62 -44.64 -47.36
N LEU A 904 -28.45 -44.45 -46.72
CA LEU A 904 -27.09 -44.50 -47.29
C LEU A 904 -26.11 -44.79 -46.14
N PRO A 905 -24.94 -45.43 -46.40
CA PRO A 905 -24.60 -46.72 -45.84
C PRO A 905 -23.63 -46.65 -44.66
N SER A 906 -23.82 -47.56 -43.71
CA SER A 906 -22.86 -47.90 -42.66
C SER A 906 -21.55 -48.40 -43.28
N GLN A 907 -20.51 -47.57 -43.23
CA GLN A 907 -19.14 -48.01 -43.49
C GLN A 907 -18.64 -48.82 -42.29
N SER A 908 -18.68 -50.14 -42.41
CA SER A 908 -17.94 -51.08 -41.58
C SER A 908 -16.44 -51.02 -41.96
N SER A 909 -15.70 -50.04 -41.44
CA SER A 909 -14.23 -49.95 -41.64
C SER A 909 -13.43 -50.27 -40.36
N GLY A 910 -14.08 -50.66 -39.27
CA GLY A 910 -13.43 -50.86 -37.97
C GLY A 910 -12.66 -52.18 -37.81
N PHE A 911 -12.95 -53.21 -38.62
CA PHE A 911 -12.39 -54.56 -38.47
C PHE A 911 -11.11 -54.82 -39.26
N THR A 912 -10.84 -54.07 -40.34
CA THR A 912 -9.67 -54.28 -41.20
C THR A 912 -8.36 -53.92 -40.48
N HIS A 913 -8.33 -52.81 -39.74
CA HIS A 913 -7.11 -52.32 -39.10
C HIS A 913 -6.59 -53.18 -37.92
N ILE A 914 -7.45 -53.94 -37.25
CA ILE A 914 -7.04 -54.79 -36.12
C ILE A 914 -6.35 -56.06 -36.64
N LEU A 915 -6.80 -56.60 -37.77
CA LEU A 915 -6.19 -57.74 -38.45
C LEU A 915 -4.82 -57.36 -39.03
N ASP A 916 -4.70 -56.18 -39.65
CA ASP A 916 -3.42 -55.66 -40.14
C ASP A 916 -2.39 -55.49 -39.00
N LEU A 917 -2.84 -54.98 -37.83
CA LEU A 917 -2.00 -54.84 -36.64
C LEU A 917 -1.56 -56.19 -36.07
N GLU A 918 -2.46 -57.19 -36.05
CA GLU A 918 -2.13 -58.55 -35.61
C GLU A 918 -1.05 -59.18 -36.51
N GLU A 919 -1.14 -58.97 -37.83
CA GLU A 919 -0.13 -59.45 -38.79
C GLU A 919 1.23 -58.76 -38.58
N ILE A 920 1.23 -57.44 -38.36
CA ILE A 920 2.47 -56.67 -38.11
C ILE A 920 3.11 -57.09 -36.79
N ILE A 921 2.33 -57.26 -35.72
CA ILE A 921 2.81 -57.69 -34.41
C ILE A 921 3.30 -59.14 -34.48
N GLY A 922 2.63 -60.00 -35.25
CA GLY A 922 3.07 -61.37 -35.53
C GLY A 922 4.49 -61.40 -36.13
N LYS A 923 4.78 -60.55 -37.13
CA LYS A 923 6.13 -60.44 -37.72
C LYS A 923 7.20 -59.99 -36.72
N ILE A 924 6.84 -59.20 -35.72
CA ILE A 924 7.75 -58.75 -34.65
C ILE A 924 7.97 -59.86 -33.63
N LYS A 925 6.91 -60.61 -33.30
CA LYS A 925 6.92 -61.79 -32.42
C LYS A 925 7.80 -62.91 -32.98
N ASP A 926 7.83 -63.09 -34.30
CA ASP A 926 8.63 -64.13 -34.95
C ASP A 926 10.10 -63.72 -35.20
N SER A 927 10.52 -62.54 -34.71
CA SER A 927 11.90 -62.05 -34.87
C SER A 927 12.90 -62.87 -34.05
N PRO A 928 14.14 -63.12 -34.53
CA PRO A 928 15.16 -63.86 -33.78
C PRO A 928 15.75 -63.09 -32.59
N SER A 929 15.39 -61.81 -32.39
CA SER A 929 15.83 -61.01 -31.25
C SER A 929 14.91 -61.25 -30.05
N LEU A 930 15.48 -61.71 -28.93
CA LEU A 930 14.74 -61.97 -27.69
C LEU A 930 13.94 -60.74 -27.21
N VAL A 931 14.51 -59.54 -27.36
CA VAL A 931 13.86 -58.27 -26.99
C VAL A 931 12.67 -57.97 -27.89
N ARG A 932 12.79 -58.21 -29.21
CA ARG A 932 11.67 -58.01 -30.15
C ARG A 932 10.58 -59.05 -29.97
N GLN A 933 10.95 -60.29 -29.64
CA GLN A 933 10.01 -61.34 -29.27
C GLN A 933 9.16 -60.94 -28.08
N GLN A 934 9.81 -60.47 -27.00
CA GLN A 934 9.12 -60.05 -25.80
C GLN A 934 8.23 -58.82 -26.06
N TYR A 935 8.76 -57.83 -26.78
CA TYR A 935 7.99 -56.66 -27.21
C TYR A 935 6.79 -57.02 -28.11
N GLY A 936 6.96 -58.00 -29.00
CA GLY A 936 5.88 -58.53 -29.85
C GLY A 936 4.81 -59.27 -29.05
N HIS A 937 5.20 -60.04 -28.03
CA HIS A 937 4.25 -60.66 -27.10
C HIS A 937 3.47 -59.61 -26.31
N ASP A 938 4.14 -58.61 -25.74
CA ASP A 938 3.51 -57.52 -24.98
C ASP A 938 2.54 -56.70 -25.85
N LEU A 939 2.90 -56.45 -27.11
CA LEU A 939 2.03 -55.80 -28.09
C LEU A 939 0.83 -56.66 -28.46
N MET A 940 0.98 -57.99 -28.52
CA MET A 940 -0.14 -58.89 -28.79
C MET A 940 -1.13 -58.92 -27.63
N THR A 941 -0.62 -58.97 -26.39
CA THR A 941 -1.44 -58.83 -25.18
C THR A 941 -2.18 -57.49 -25.16
N SER A 942 -1.53 -56.41 -25.61
CA SER A 942 -2.15 -55.09 -25.75
C SER A 942 -3.23 -55.05 -26.84
N LEU A 943 -3.05 -55.78 -27.96
CA LEU A 943 -4.04 -55.90 -29.03
C LEU A 943 -5.28 -56.70 -28.56
N GLU A 944 -5.07 -57.77 -27.81
CA GLU A 944 -6.15 -58.56 -27.18
C GLU A 944 -6.94 -57.71 -26.18
N ALA A 945 -6.27 -56.89 -25.37
CA ALA A 945 -6.93 -55.92 -24.50
C ALA A 945 -7.69 -54.83 -25.28
N LEU A 946 -7.20 -54.41 -26.45
CA LEU A 946 -7.92 -53.48 -27.32
C LEU A 946 -9.19 -54.11 -27.90
N ARG A 947 -9.14 -55.40 -28.27
CA ARG A 947 -10.31 -56.17 -28.73
C ARG A 947 -11.37 -56.26 -27.65
N SER A 948 -10.99 -56.58 -26.41
CA SER A 948 -11.95 -56.66 -25.30
C SER A 948 -12.61 -55.30 -24.99
N VAL A 949 -11.86 -54.19 -25.09
CA VAL A 949 -12.40 -52.83 -24.88
C VAL A 949 -13.28 -52.35 -26.04
N LYS A 950 -12.97 -52.70 -27.30
CA LYS A 950 -13.84 -52.36 -28.44
C LYS A 950 -15.16 -53.12 -28.40
N SER A 951 -15.13 -54.42 -28.08
CA SER A 951 -16.34 -55.24 -27.92
C SER A 951 -17.24 -54.76 -26.77
N ALA A 952 -16.69 -54.11 -25.74
CA ALA A 952 -17.45 -53.50 -24.64
C ALA A 952 -18.02 -52.11 -24.97
N ASN A 953 -17.46 -51.40 -25.96
CA ASN A 953 -17.90 -50.06 -26.37
C ASN A 953 -18.96 -50.08 -27.50
N ASP A 954 -19.24 -51.24 -28.12
CA ASP A 954 -20.25 -51.43 -29.17
C ASP A 954 -21.66 -51.73 -28.61
N ILE A 955 -21.98 -51.26 -27.39
CA ILE A 955 -23.38 -51.20 -26.94
C ILE A 955 -24.05 -50.05 -27.70
N PRO A 956 -25.17 -50.28 -28.41
CA PRO A 956 -25.83 -49.21 -29.16
C PRO A 956 -26.27 -48.10 -28.19
N ILE A 957 -25.76 -46.90 -28.43
CA ILE A 957 -26.17 -45.65 -27.78
C ILE A 957 -27.60 -45.35 -28.25
N GLY A 958 -28.57 -46.02 -27.62
CA GLY A 958 -29.97 -46.01 -28.02
C GLY A 958 -30.96 -46.10 -26.86
N GLU A 959 -30.51 -45.95 -25.61
CA GLU A 959 -31.44 -45.63 -24.53
C GLU A 959 -31.63 -44.12 -24.48
N GLU A 960 -32.84 -43.67 -24.85
CA GLU A 960 -33.32 -42.31 -24.64
C GLU A 960 -33.05 -41.91 -23.19
N PHE A 961 -32.06 -41.05 -23.02
CA PHE A 961 -31.70 -40.58 -21.70
C PHE A 961 -32.78 -39.60 -21.23
N ASP A 962 -33.58 -40.04 -20.27
CA ASP A 962 -34.65 -39.25 -19.70
C ASP A 962 -34.10 -38.10 -18.85
N GLU A 963 -34.28 -36.88 -19.36
CA GLU A 963 -33.92 -35.63 -18.70
C GLU A 963 -34.55 -35.52 -17.29
N SER A 964 -35.74 -36.08 -17.07
CA SER A 964 -36.43 -36.01 -15.78
C SER A 964 -35.69 -36.74 -14.66
N THR A 965 -34.96 -37.81 -15.01
CA THR A 965 -34.17 -38.61 -14.07
C THR A 965 -32.95 -37.84 -13.55
N ILE A 966 -32.33 -36.96 -14.36
CA ILE A 966 -31.24 -36.09 -13.88
C ILE A 966 -31.74 -35.17 -12.79
N TYR A 967 -32.80 -34.41 -13.05
CA TYR A 967 -33.27 -33.39 -12.11
C TYR A 967 -33.78 -34.03 -10.82
N THR A 968 -34.38 -35.22 -10.92
CA THR A 968 -34.78 -36.02 -9.74
C THR A 968 -33.57 -36.45 -8.91
N ASN A 969 -32.50 -36.93 -9.55
CA ASN A 969 -31.26 -37.31 -8.87
C ASN A 969 -30.54 -36.11 -8.24
N ILE A 970 -30.51 -34.95 -8.92
CA ILE A 970 -29.95 -33.70 -8.38
C ILE A 970 -30.78 -33.26 -7.16
N GLY A 971 -32.11 -33.29 -7.25
CA GLY A 971 -33.01 -32.93 -6.15
C GLY A 971 -32.80 -33.82 -4.93
N SER A 972 -32.75 -35.14 -5.13
CA SER A 972 -32.48 -36.13 -4.08
C SER A 972 -31.10 -35.94 -3.44
N ALA A 973 -30.04 -35.78 -4.25
CA ALA A 973 -28.69 -35.52 -3.74
C ALA A 973 -28.59 -34.19 -2.99
N THR A 974 -29.29 -33.15 -3.46
CA THR A 974 -29.35 -31.85 -2.78
C THR A 974 -30.01 -31.98 -1.41
N GLN A 975 -31.15 -32.65 -1.33
CA GLN A 975 -31.84 -32.91 -0.07
C GLN A 975 -30.99 -33.74 0.91
N LYS A 976 -30.24 -34.73 0.42
CA LYS A 976 -29.33 -35.53 1.25
C LYS A 976 -28.20 -34.69 1.83
N VAL A 977 -27.57 -33.84 1.01
CA VAL A 977 -26.51 -32.91 1.47
C VAL A 977 -27.06 -31.97 2.55
N GLU A 978 -28.23 -31.39 2.33
CA GLU A 978 -28.89 -30.51 3.30
C GLU A 978 -29.21 -31.24 4.60
N SER A 979 -29.79 -32.44 4.52
CA SER A 979 -30.14 -33.26 5.69
C SER A 979 -28.91 -33.65 6.53
N HIS A 980 -27.81 -34.07 5.89
CA HIS A 980 -26.56 -34.38 6.59
C HIS A 980 -25.95 -33.14 7.25
N ALA A 981 -25.96 -32.00 6.55
CA ALA A 981 -25.44 -30.75 7.09
C ALA A 981 -26.29 -30.24 8.27
N GLU A 982 -27.62 -30.32 8.19
CA GLU A 982 -28.53 -29.98 9.29
C GLU A 982 -28.37 -30.92 10.49
N HIS A 983 -28.22 -32.22 10.25
CA HIS A 983 -27.96 -33.20 11.30
C HIS A 983 -26.66 -32.91 12.04
N LEU A 984 -25.56 -32.65 11.31
CA LEU A 984 -24.28 -32.23 11.88
C LEU A 984 -24.40 -30.93 12.68
N ARG A 985 -25.04 -29.90 12.11
CA ARG A 985 -25.27 -28.63 12.83
C ARG A 985 -26.08 -28.85 14.10
N SER A 986 -27.14 -29.67 14.04
CA SER A 986 -27.96 -30.03 15.21
C SER A 986 -27.12 -30.72 16.28
N ALA A 987 -26.29 -31.70 15.91
CA ALA A 987 -25.41 -32.41 16.83
C ALA A 987 -24.37 -31.47 17.49
N LEU A 988 -23.77 -30.56 16.72
CA LEU A 988 -22.82 -29.56 17.23
C LEU A 988 -23.49 -28.56 18.18
N ASN A 989 -24.75 -28.20 17.93
CA ASN A 989 -25.50 -27.23 18.74
C ASN A 989 -26.17 -27.87 19.97
N LYS A 990 -26.40 -29.18 19.96
CA LYS A 990 -27.14 -29.90 21.01
C LYS A 990 -26.48 -29.70 22.39
N ASN A 991 -27.32 -29.56 23.42
CA ASN A 991 -26.97 -29.47 24.84
C ASN A 991 -25.99 -28.34 25.21
N ASP A 992 -25.88 -27.28 24.39
CA ASP A 992 -25.08 -26.09 24.73
C ASP A 992 -25.98 -24.87 24.98
N LEU A 993 -26.10 -24.48 26.26
CA LEU A 993 -26.93 -23.33 26.66
C LEU A 993 -26.43 -22.00 26.05
N ARG A 994 -25.14 -21.93 25.65
CA ARG A 994 -24.54 -20.73 25.08
C ARG A 994 -25.03 -20.48 23.66
N PHE A 995 -25.41 -21.54 22.91
CA PHE A 995 -25.88 -21.43 21.53
C PHE A 995 -27.05 -20.45 21.38
N ARG A 996 -28.02 -20.49 22.31
CA ARG A 996 -29.22 -19.62 22.31
C ARG A 996 -28.88 -18.12 22.27
N TRP A 997 -27.73 -17.73 22.83
CA TRP A 997 -27.30 -16.34 22.90
C TRP A 997 -26.24 -16.01 21.87
N LEU A 998 -25.26 -16.90 21.67
CA LEU A 998 -24.12 -16.68 20.78
C LEU A 998 -24.51 -16.76 19.30
N HIS A 999 -25.48 -17.59 18.92
CA HIS A 999 -25.91 -17.72 17.53
C HIS A 999 -26.61 -16.45 17.03
N PRO A 1000 -27.65 -15.90 17.71
CA PRO A 1000 -28.24 -14.61 17.31
C PRO A 1000 -27.25 -13.44 17.37
N ALA A 1001 -26.26 -13.50 18.26
CA ALA A 1001 -25.21 -12.48 18.37
C ALA A 1001 -24.10 -12.60 17.31
N GLY A 1002 -24.14 -13.61 16.43
CA GLY A 1002 -23.13 -13.83 15.40
C GLY A 1002 -21.79 -14.39 15.90
N LEU A 1003 -21.67 -14.72 17.18
CA LEU A 1003 -20.44 -15.17 17.85
C LEU A 1003 -20.27 -16.69 17.88
N TRP A 1004 -21.30 -17.47 17.53
CA TRP A 1004 -21.19 -18.92 17.43
C TRP A 1004 -20.27 -19.33 16.26
N PRO A 1005 -19.40 -20.36 16.40
CA PRO A 1005 -18.50 -20.79 15.34
C PRO A 1005 -19.17 -21.01 13.98
N CYS A 1006 -18.42 -20.72 12.92
CA CYS A 1006 -18.90 -20.84 11.56
C CYS A 1006 -19.10 -22.31 11.19
N MET A 1007 -20.29 -22.67 10.68
CA MET A 1007 -20.65 -24.04 10.28
C MET A 1007 -21.07 -24.09 8.79
N THR A 1008 -20.34 -23.36 7.96
CA THR A 1008 -20.48 -23.43 6.49
C THR A 1008 -19.95 -24.77 5.98
N MET A 1009 -20.30 -25.17 4.75
CA MET A 1009 -19.83 -26.43 4.17
C MET A 1009 -18.30 -26.53 4.22
N VAL A 1010 -17.62 -25.48 3.76
CA VAL A 1010 -16.15 -25.40 3.82
C VAL A 1010 -15.63 -25.54 5.25
N SER A 1011 -16.21 -24.82 6.23
CA SER A 1011 -15.74 -24.86 7.63
C SER A 1011 -15.95 -26.23 8.30
N LEU A 1012 -16.98 -26.99 7.88
CA LEU A 1012 -17.25 -28.34 8.36
C LEU A 1012 -16.32 -29.40 7.74
N LEU A 1013 -15.93 -29.21 6.48
CA LEU A 1013 -15.08 -30.15 5.73
C LEU A 1013 -13.58 -29.94 6.00
N GLU A 1014 -13.15 -28.71 6.24
CA GLU A 1014 -11.76 -28.35 6.51
C GLU A 1014 -11.03 -29.18 7.60
N PRO A 1015 -11.68 -29.61 8.69
CA PRO A 1015 -11.07 -30.49 9.70
C PRO A 1015 -10.70 -31.88 9.17
N LEU A 1016 -11.20 -32.32 8.01
CA LEU A 1016 -10.83 -33.60 7.41
C LEU A 1016 -9.39 -33.63 6.86
N ARG A 1017 -8.73 -32.45 6.75
CA ARG A 1017 -7.34 -32.35 6.28
C ARG A 1017 -6.38 -33.13 7.17
N SER A 1018 -5.36 -33.77 6.60
CA SER A 1018 -4.25 -34.41 7.34
C SER A 1018 -3.52 -33.46 8.30
N THR A 1019 -3.51 -32.16 8.00
CA THR A 1019 -2.88 -31.12 8.84
C THR A 1019 -3.68 -30.76 10.10
N PHE A 1020 -4.90 -31.30 10.28
CA PHE A 1020 -5.73 -31.04 11.44
C PHE A 1020 -5.14 -31.70 12.71
N LYS A 1021 -4.89 -30.87 13.74
CA LYS A 1021 -4.30 -31.31 15.02
C LYS A 1021 -5.32 -31.55 16.14
N GLY A 1022 -6.62 -31.41 15.86
CA GLY A 1022 -7.68 -31.57 16.86
C GLY A 1022 -8.18 -33.01 16.97
N GLU A 1023 -9.10 -33.24 17.92
CA GLU A 1023 -9.70 -34.55 18.18
C GLU A 1023 -11.18 -34.54 17.81
N PHE A 1024 -11.66 -35.65 17.22
CA PHE A 1024 -13.06 -35.86 16.90
C PHE A 1024 -13.76 -36.65 18.00
N GLY A 1025 -15.00 -36.27 18.32
CA GLY A 1025 -15.88 -37.10 19.14
C GLY A 1025 -16.34 -38.35 18.40
N ALA A 1026 -16.88 -39.32 19.13
CA ALA A 1026 -17.38 -40.57 18.56
C ALA A 1026 -18.39 -40.32 17.41
N GLY A 1027 -18.13 -40.89 16.24
CA GLY A 1027 -18.99 -40.80 15.05
C GLY A 1027 -18.96 -39.44 14.30
N MET A 1028 -18.22 -38.45 14.80
CA MET A 1028 -18.14 -37.12 14.18
C MET A 1028 -17.36 -37.14 12.86
N LYS A 1029 -16.19 -37.78 12.83
CA LYS A 1029 -15.35 -37.86 11.62
C LYS A 1029 -16.11 -38.60 10.51
N GLU A 1030 -16.75 -39.71 10.86
CA GLU A 1030 -17.54 -40.54 9.96
C GLU A 1030 -18.75 -39.76 9.40
N SER A 1031 -19.40 -38.94 10.23
CA SER A 1031 -20.51 -38.08 9.79
C SER A 1031 -20.05 -36.97 8.84
N LEU A 1032 -18.85 -36.39 9.05
CA LEU A 1032 -18.26 -35.41 8.13
C LEU A 1032 -17.87 -36.05 6.79
N ILE A 1033 -17.31 -37.25 6.81
CA ILE A 1033 -17.01 -38.03 5.59
C ILE A 1033 -18.30 -38.35 4.82
N ALA A 1034 -19.37 -38.75 5.51
CA ALA A 1034 -20.67 -39.01 4.89
C ALA A 1034 -21.22 -37.76 4.17
N LEU A 1035 -21.15 -36.58 4.81
CA LEU A 1035 -21.51 -35.31 4.17
C LEU A 1035 -20.66 -35.05 2.91
N ALA A 1036 -19.35 -35.25 3.00
CA ALA A 1036 -18.42 -35.03 1.89
C ALA A 1036 -18.73 -35.96 0.69
N VAL A 1037 -19.04 -37.23 0.94
CA VAL A 1037 -19.46 -38.19 -0.10
C VAL A 1037 -20.76 -37.75 -0.79
N GLU A 1038 -21.76 -37.29 -0.03
CA GLU A 1038 -23.01 -36.79 -0.61
C GLU A 1038 -22.80 -35.52 -1.46
N ILE A 1039 -21.86 -34.64 -1.08
CA ILE A 1039 -21.47 -33.48 -1.90
C ILE A 1039 -20.88 -33.93 -3.24
N ILE A 1040 -20.02 -34.95 -3.25
CA ILE A 1040 -19.43 -35.52 -4.47
C ILE A 1040 -20.50 -36.13 -5.37
N HIS A 1041 -21.49 -36.83 -4.81
CA HIS A 1041 -22.62 -37.34 -5.58
C HIS A 1041 -23.41 -36.20 -6.25
N ARG A 1042 -23.71 -35.13 -5.50
CA ARG A 1042 -24.38 -33.94 -6.04
C ARG A 1042 -23.56 -33.29 -7.15
N GLN A 1043 -22.27 -33.03 -6.93
CA GLN A 1043 -21.35 -32.45 -7.92
C GLN A 1043 -21.29 -33.31 -9.19
N ARG A 1044 -21.19 -34.63 -9.05
CA ARG A 1044 -21.23 -35.57 -10.18
C ARG A 1044 -22.52 -35.45 -10.98
N PHE A 1045 -23.69 -35.38 -10.33
CA PHE A 1045 -24.96 -35.21 -11.06
C PHE A 1045 -25.04 -33.85 -11.78
N LEU A 1046 -24.47 -32.78 -11.20
CA LEU A 1046 -24.36 -31.48 -11.87
C LEU A 1046 -23.44 -31.55 -13.11
N ARG A 1047 -22.32 -32.26 -13.04
CA ARG A 1047 -21.44 -32.47 -14.21
C ARG A 1047 -22.12 -33.32 -15.29
N ILE A 1048 -22.88 -34.35 -14.91
CA ILE A 1048 -23.70 -35.14 -15.83
C ILE A 1048 -24.74 -34.24 -16.54
N LYS A 1049 -25.41 -33.36 -15.79
CA LYS A 1049 -26.34 -32.36 -16.35
C LYS A 1049 -25.62 -31.44 -17.34
N ASP A 1050 -24.49 -30.83 -16.97
CA ASP A 1050 -23.73 -29.94 -17.86
C ASP A 1050 -23.28 -30.66 -19.13
N ALA A 1051 -22.74 -31.87 -19.02
CA ALA A 1051 -22.30 -32.68 -20.16
C ALA A 1051 -23.48 -33.04 -21.09
N TYR A 1052 -24.65 -33.36 -20.53
CA TYR A 1052 -25.88 -33.62 -21.27
C TYR A 1052 -26.36 -32.37 -22.01
N LEU A 1053 -26.52 -31.24 -21.31
CA LEU A 1053 -26.97 -29.97 -21.89
C LEU A 1053 -26.04 -29.46 -23.00
N ARG A 1054 -24.72 -29.65 -22.85
CA ARG A 1054 -23.71 -29.28 -23.85
C ARG A 1054 -23.50 -30.33 -24.95
N ARG A 1055 -24.24 -31.45 -24.94
CA ARG A 1055 -24.15 -32.57 -25.90
C ARG A 1055 -22.75 -33.17 -26.01
N LYS A 1056 -22.02 -33.24 -24.90
CA LYS A 1056 -20.69 -33.85 -24.80
C LYS A 1056 -20.83 -35.34 -24.46
N TYR A 1057 -21.32 -36.16 -25.39
CA TYR A 1057 -21.66 -37.57 -25.14
C TYR A 1057 -20.51 -38.43 -24.60
N LYS A 1058 -19.26 -38.16 -25.03
CA LYS A 1058 -18.08 -38.85 -24.48
C LYS A 1058 -17.89 -38.57 -22.99
N VAL A 1059 -17.94 -37.30 -22.59
CA VAL A 1059 -17.79 -36.88 -21.17
C VAL A 1059 -18.98 -37.40 -20.35
N LEU A 1060 -20.19 -37.38 -20.93
CA LEU A 1060 -21.38 -37.94 -20.31
C LEU A 1060 -21.23 -39.43 -20.01
N GLY A 1061 -20.71 -40.22 -20.96
CA GLY A 1061 -20.42 -41.64 -20.75
C GLY A 1061 -19.35 -41.88 -19.69
N GLU A 1062 -18.28 -41.07 -19.70
CA GLU A 1062 -17.21 -41.13 -18.70
C GLU A 1062 -17.72 -40.84 -17.28
N GLU A 1063 -18.51 -39.77 -17.06
CA GLU A 1063 -19.07 -39.43 -15.74
C GLU A 1063 -20.10 -40.47 -15.26
N LYS A 1064 -20.89 -41.06 -16.17
CA LYS A 1064 -21.85 -42.14 -15.86
C LYS A 1064 -21.16 -43.42 -15.40
N ASN A 1065 -20.08 -43.80 -16.08
CA ASN A 1065 -19.37 -45.04 -15.78
C ASN A 1065 -18.43 -44.89 -14.57
N CYS A 1066 -18.04 -43.65 -14.21
CA CYS A 1066 -17.23 -43.38 -13.04
C CYS A 1066 -18.08 -43.38 -11.77
N ILE A 1067 -18.15 -44.52 -11.08
CA ILE A 1067 -18.76 -44.65 -9.75
C ILE A 1067 -17.75 -44.10 -8.72
N PRO A 1068 -18.11 -43.08 -7.91
CA PRO A 1068 -17.23 -42.56 -6.87
C PRO A 1068 -16.83 -43.67 -5.86
N HIS A 1069 -15.60 -43.62 -5.37
CA HIS A 1069 -15.11 -44.44 -4.25
C HIS A 1069 -15.22 -45.97 -4.45
N SER A 1070 -15.20 -46.45 -5.69
CA SER A 1070 -15.40 -47.88 -5.98
C SER A 1070 -14.22 -48.79 -5.59
N ASN A 1071 -12.99 -48.25 -5.56
CA ASN A 1071 -11.76 -49.02 -5.30
C ASN A 1071 -10.85 -48.41 -4.22
N TRP A 1072 -11.37 -47.48 -3.40
CA TRP A 1072 -10.68 -46.92 -2.23
C TRP A 1072 -11.68 -46.42 -1.19
N ASP A 1073 -11.27 -46.35 0.07
CA ASP A 1073 -12.11 -45.91 1.19
C ASP A 1073 -11.86 -44.44 1.55
N PRO A 1074 -12.88 -43.56 1.48
CA PRO A 1074 -12.82 -42.17 1.94
C PRO A 1074 -12.32 -41.98 3.38
N SER A 1075 -12.49 -42.98 4.25
CA SER A 1075 -12.10 -42.92 5.65
C SER A 1075 -10.59 -43.01 5.84
N LEU A 1076 -9.91 -43.70 4.93
CA LEU A 1076 -8.45 -43.87 4.91
C LEU A 1076 -7.74 -42.69 4.25
N HIS A 1077 -8.33 -42.10 3.20
CA HIS A 1077 -7.74 -40.99 2.44
C HIS A 1077 -8.67 -39.76 2.37
N PRO A 1078 -8.93 -39.06 3.48
CA PRO A 1078 -9.83 -37.91 3.51
C PRO A 1078 -9.32 -36.71 2.68
N ASP A 1079 -8.01 -36.56 2.48
CA ASP A 1079 -7.45 -35.49 1.63
C ASP A 1079 -7.84 -35.67 0.15
N TRP A 1080 -7.90 -36.91 -0.33
CA TRP A 1080 -8.35 -37.21 -1.70
C TRP A 1080 -9.84 -36.86 -1.89
N LEU A 1081 -10.63 -37.01 -0.82
CA LEU A 1081 -12.04 -36.62 -0.79
C LEU A 1081 -12.20 -35.10 -0.88
N LEU A 1082 -11.42 -34.35 -0.09
CA LEU A 1082 -11.39 -32.89 -0.15
C LEU A 1082 -10.93 -32.38 -1.52
N PHE A 1083 -9.93 -33.03 -2.11
CA PHE A 1083 -9.46 -32.70 -3.45
C PHE A 1083 -10.54 -32.88 -4.52
N GLN A 1084 -11.31 -33.99 -4.47
CA GLN A 1084 -12.47 -34.18 -5.37
C GLN A 1084 -13.48 -33.05 -5.27
N ILE A 1085 -13.79 -32.63 -4.05
CA ILE A 1085 -14.76 -31.58 -3.77
C ILE A 1085 -14.25 -30.22 -4.25
N ASP A 1086 -13.00 -29.88 -3.92
CA ASP A 1086 -12.40 -28.58 -4.21
C ASP A 1086 -12.17 -28.36 -5.72
N ALA A 1087 -11.75 -29.42 -6.42
CA ALA A 1087 -11.52 -29.39 -7.88
C ALA A 1087 -12.79 -29.70 -8.70
N ASP A 1088 -13.90 -30.07 -8.07
CA ASP A 1088 -15.14 -30.53 -8.72
C ASP A 1088 -14.88 -31.66 -9.74
N ILE A 1089 -14.18 -32.72 -9.32
CA ILE A 1089 -13.86 -33.90 -10.15
C ILE A 1089 -14.20 -35.22 -9.46
N CYS A 1090 -14.29 -36.30 -10.25
CA CYS A 1090 -14.32 -37.67 -9.72
C CYS A 1090 -12.97 -38.36 -10.02
N ILE A 1091 -12.30 -38.87 -8.99
CA ILE A 1091 -11.09 -39.68 -9.17
C ILE A 1091 -11.51 -41.04 -9.75
N ARG A 1092 -10.92 -41.41 -10.89
CA ARG A 1092 -11.23 -42.65 -11.61
C ARG A 1092 -10.50 -43.85 -10.98
N PRO A 1093 -11.03 -45.07 -11.10
CA PRO A 1093 -10.40 -46.27 -10.53
C PRO A 1093 -8.94 -46.46 -10.95
N ASN A 1094 -8.62 -46.28 -12.24
CA ASN A 1094 -7.25 -46.42 -12.75
C ASN A 1094 -6.29 -45.36 -12.16
N GLN A 1095 -6.79 -44.17 -11.78
CA GLN A 1095 -5.95 -43.15 -11.16
C GLN A 1095 -5.55 -43.54 -9.73
N VAL A 1096 -6.45 -44.24 -9.03
CA VAL A 1096 -6.20 -44.79 -7.69
C VAL A 1096 -5.19 -45.93 -7.74
N GLU A 1097 -5.27 -46.82 -8.74
CA GLU A 1097 -4.28 -47.88 -8.95
C GLU A 1097 -2.88 -47.32 -9.19
N VAL A 1098 -2.78 -46.29 -10.04
CA VAL A 1098 -1.51 -45.58 -10.28
C VAL A 1098 -1.02 -44.88 -9.01
N ALA A 1099 -1.92 -44.27 -8.24
CA ALA A 1099 -1.58 -43.65 -6.96
C ALA A 1099 -0.98 -44.65 -5.98
N HIS A 1100 -1.65 -45.78 -5.75
CA HIS A 1100 -1.14 -46.84 -4.87
C HIS A 1100 0.17 -47.43 -5.36
N ALA A 1101 0.33 -47.65 -6.67
CA ALA A 1101 1.60 -48.12 -7.24
C ALA A 1101 2.75 -47.09 -7.09
N THR A 1102 2.43 -45.82 -6.86
CA THR A 1102 3.41 -44.74 -6.64
C THR A 1102 3.75 -44.58 -5.14
N ILE A 1103 2.74 -44.58 -4.26
CA ILE A 1103 2.91 -44.44 -2.80
C ILE A 1103 3.57 -45.70 -2.22
N ALA A 1104 3.10 -46.87 -2.64
CA ALA A 1104 3.50 -48.17 -2.10
C ALA A 1104 3.79 -49.13 -3.26
N PRO A 1105 4.90 -48.95 -3.99
CA PRO A 1105 5.25 -49.84 -5.08
C PRO A 1105 5.41 -51.27 -4.56
N SER A 1106 4.84 -52.24 -5.27
CA SER A 1106 4.88 -53.67 -4.90
C SER A 1106 6.31 -54.24 -4.83
N SER A 1107 7.28 -53.56 -5.46
CA SER A 1107 8.70 -53.88 -5.39
C SER A 1107 9.41 -53.36 -4.14
N HIS A 1108 8.79 -52.47 -3.35
CA HIS A 1108 9.41 -51.69 -2.26
C HIS A 1108 10.70 -50.95 -2.66
N ALA A 1109 10.90 -50.72 -3.96
CA ALA A 1109 12.05 -50.05 -4.55
C ALA A 1109 11.59 -49.01 -5.58
N ASN A 1110 12.49 -48.09 -5.94
CA ASN A 1110 12.23 -47.09 -6.98
C ASN A 1110 11.73 -47.78 -8.26
N SER A 1111 10.50 -47.47 -8.67
CA SER A 1111 9.84 -48.04 -9.83
C SER A 1111 9.67 -46.98 -10.92
N VAL A 1112 9.73 -47.40 -12.18
CA VAL A 1112 9.43 -46.53 -13.34
C VAL A 1112 8.08 -46.96 -13.88
N LEU A 1113 7.08 -46.08 -13.77
CA LEU A 1113 5.72 -46.31 -14.25
C LEU A 1113 5.50 -45.61 -15.59
N GLN A 1114 5.13 -46.36 -16.62
CA GLN A 1114 4.69 -45.79 -17.89
C GLN A 1114 3.19 -45.50 -17.82
N MET A 1115 2.84 -44.23 -17.65
CA MET A 1115 1.44 -43.81 -17.56
C MET A 1115 0.74 -43.89 -18.93
N ASN A 1116 -0.43 -44.53 -18.98
CA ASN A 1116 -1.31 -44.55 -20.14
C ASN A 1116 -1.94 -43.15 -20.36
N MET A 1117 -1.18 -42.24 -20.97
CA MET A 1117 -1.51 -40.83 -21.19
C MET A 1117 -2.62 -40.57 -22.24
N GLY A 1118 -3.35 -41.60 -22.67
CA GLY A 1118 -4.30 -41.56 -23.79
C GLY A 1118 -5.77 -41.29 -23.42
N GLN A 1119 -6.20 -41.56 -22.19
CA GLN A 1119 -7.62 -41.44 -21.80
C GLN A 1119 -8.04 -40.05 -21.32
N GLY A 1120 -7.15 -39.05 -21.32
CA GLY A 1120 -7.53 -37.69 -20.94
C GLY A 1120 -6.47 -36.64 -21.24
N LYS A 1121 -6.56 -35.99 -22.41
CA LYS A 1121 -5.80 -34.76 -22.68
C LYS A 1121 -6.23 -33.58 -21.78
N ASN A 1122 -7.42 -33.64 -21.18
CA ASN A 1122 -7.95 -32.59 -20.31
C ASN A 1122 -7.71 -32.84 -18.80
N SER A 1123 -7.19 -34.01 -18.42
CA SER A 1123 -6.98 -34.42 -17.02
C SER A 1123 -5.50 -34.50 -16.61
N ARG A 1124 -4.59 -33.94 -17.43
CA ARG A 1124 -3.16 -33.86 -17.10
C ARG A 1124 -2.89 -33.16 -15.75
N VAL A 1125 -3.70 -32.15 -15.43
CA VAL A 1125 -3.62 -31.41 -14.16
C VAL A 1125 -3.99 -32.30 -12.96
N GLY A 1126 -5.01 -33.15 -13.10
CA GLY A 1126 -5.49 -34.00 -12.00
C GLY A 1126 -4.47 -35.05 -11.56
N ILE A 1127 -3.70 -35.64 -12.48
CA ILE A 1127 -2.70 -36.68 -12.14
C ILE A 1127 -1.43 -36.06 -11.55
N GLU A 1128 -0.95 -34.92 -12.07
CA GLU A 1128 0.21 -34.21 -11.50
C GLU A 1128 -0.08 -33.64 -10.10
N GLN A 1129 -1.31 -33.15 -9.86
CA GLN A 1129 -1.75 -32.70 -8.55
C GLN A 1129 -2.01 -33.85 -7.58
N LEU A 1130 -2.59 -34.97 -8.05
CA LEU A 1130 -2.66 -36.21 -7.25
C LEU A 1130 -1.24 -36.64 -6.86
N ARG A 1131 -0.27 -36.57 -7.79
CA ARG A 1131 1.13 -36.91 -7.54
C ARG A 1131 1.79 -36.03 -6.47
N LEU A 1132 1.46 -34.74 -6.40
CA LEU A 1132 1.95 -33.85 -5.34
C LEU A 1132 1.32 -34.18 -3.97
N LEU A 1133 0.01 -34.44 -3.93
CA LEU A 1133 -0.69 -34.96 -2.73
C LEU A 1133 -0.08 -36.28 -2.25
N ILE A 1134 0.25 -37.17 -3.19
CA ILE A 1134 0.89 -38.47 -2.98
C ILE A 1134 2.34 -38.39 -2.50
N LEU A 1135 3.05 -37.29 -2.78
CA LEU A 1135 4.42 -37.06 -2.30
C LEU A 1135 4.46 -36.43 -0.90
N GLU A 1136 3.34 -35.87 -0.42
CA GLU A 1136 3.19 -35.34 0.93
C GLU A 1136 2.70 -36.40 1.94
N GLU A 1137 1.91 -37.40 1.49
CA GLU A 1137 1.59 -38.64 2.24
C GLU A 1137 2.79 -39.59 2.31
#